data_AF-S7QI73-F1
#
_entry.id   AF-S7QI73-F1
#
_cell.length_a   1.000
_cell.length_b   1.000
_cell.length_c   1.000
_cell.angle_alpha   90.00
_cell.angle_beta   90.00
_cell.angle_gamma   90.00
#
_symmetry.space_group_name_H-M   'P 1'
#
loop_
_entity.id
_entity.type
_entity.pdbx_description
1 polymer ?
#
loop_
_entity_poly.entity_id
_entity_poly.type
_entity_poly.pdbx_seq_one_letter_code
_entity_poly.pdbx_strand_id
1 'polypeptide(L)'
;MEEIQEPNRADLVKPPPRFPPFPKPPEGVTIIPFKDFKPSGIQIRIAGEGQVEIDGLGIPTVELRVKHDGTDGHGKKRKKKKKNNAFAGGPGNLQRPWWEVWEEGEALRCGYYDLETSISERIFLASHDFIQGRPWPQVNEGLRNLWDQFRLYVGLMSHPVQPPSKKRVRAIIQAGGIDDPDEDDEGEYSDEDVMPNAVPPPNAVDDEDLDDPDAKDPMQELEEITAERLLKERQEKTEQQREDRMASFIRDPNTNIRIFLSSYFRDQGLIWSEPRCRDAPLLLLFWLKYMLRSRALDASVDGEDIIKNAKGAIEAAEIAKRELPATHKIAHALPCQFSRGSRELWGTRCITWEDMENQYGGKNTSMTAAATFASSEDDDQDAKRRKLDMDEMDEEQRFKKELADSGVELLDASNDVHMHNDAAKRTALQDNVDPENAKVAADEPAPSSGWGDISSWGDGGQAYVSPSVAGVEGLSDWGKPVAKPVSAPWGMADEKTTEPANPPDSLSNPWDQNDPANKSDWDIGPKDCLLAVLGPTVFPLVFDTGVVEWSTRRIVRVEPPAASTVDLSGLTPSEVVEEDLNARLGKVVMAPWPGWDKHEKSDITRPVILPKSKGKVIMPGDAQADESSGNVKAHNPVEDEITVLVDPAGLDKLVIGMGLGATWIQIVPQDETEAAKRRSRPGQYWYMEQMMHVLPSFHTEA
;
A
#
# COMPACT_ATOMS: atom_id res chain seq x y z
N MET A 1 -42.36 89.75 29.88
CA MET A 1 -43.74 89.30 29.62
C MET A 1 -44.03 89.65 28.18
N GLU A 2 -43.75 88.70 27.28
CA GLU A 2 -44.21 88.74 25.90
C GLU A 2 -44.53 87.28 25.57
N GLU A 3 -45.82 87.07 25.37
CA GLU A 3 -46.52 85.81 25.18
C GLU A 3 -46.50 85.51 23.68
N ILE A 4 -45.80 84.46 23.28
CA ILE A 4 -45.77 84.01 21.87
C ILE A 4 -46.29 82.57 21.82
N GLN A 5 -47.49 82.48 21.25
CA GLN A 5 -48.25 81.32 20.85
C GLN A 5 -47.40 80.18 20.25
N GLU A 6 -47.59 78.98 20.77
CA GLU A 6 -47.20 77.73 20.11
C GLU A 6 -48.10 77.45 18.90
N PRO A 7 -47.56 77.28 17.68
CA PRO A 7 -48.33 76.78 16.56
C PRO A 7 -48.44 75.24 16.58
N ASN A 8 -49.67 74.77 16.38
CA ASN A 8 -50.10 73.39 16.15
C ASN A 8 -49.09 72.55 15.34
N ARG A 9 -48.45 71.59 16.01
CA ARG A 9 -47.55 70.58 15.43
C ARG A 9 -48.35 69.38 14.92
N ALA A 10 -49.29 69.60 14.00
CA ALA A 10 -50.10 68.54 13.39
C ALA A 10 -49.76 68.25 11.92
N ASP A 11 -48.98 69.09 11.23
CA ASP A 11 -48.66 68.88 9.81
C ASP A 11 -47.16 68.92 9.57
N LEU A 12 -46.50 67.75 9.51
CA LEU A 12 -45.27 67.45 8.76
C LEU A 12 -44.78 66.02 9.02
N VAL A 13 -45.63 65.02 8.73
CA VAL A 13 -45.13 63.66 8.50
C VAL A 13 -44.58 63.64 7.06
N LYS A 14 -43.27 63.89 6.91
CA LYS A 14 -42.59 63.64 5.64
C LYS A 14 -42.60 62.13 5.37
N PRO A 15 -43.00 61.66 4.17
CA PRO A 15 -42.89 60.25 3.84
C PRO A 15 -41.42 59.80 3.94
N PRO A 16 -41.15 58.56 4.36
CA PRO A 16 -39.79 58.04 4.43
C PRO A 16 -39.14 58.15 3.04
N PRO A 17 -37.84 58.52 2.94
CA PRO A 17 -37.15 58.55 1.67
C PRO A 17 -37.21 57.17 1.00
N ARG A 18 -38.00 57.06 -0.06
CA ARG A 18 -37.92 55.90 -0.97
C ARG A 18 -36.63 56.06 -1.76
N PHE A 19 -35.60 55.31 -1.37
CA PHE A 19 -34.66 54.76 -2.35
C PHE A 19 -35.51 54.07 -3.41
N PRO A 20 -35.51 54.50 -4.70
CA PRO A 20 -34.42 55.09 -5.52
C PRO A 20 -34.68 56.55 -5.97
N PRO A 21 -33.71 57.26 -6.61
CA PRO A 21 -32.68 56.73 -7.51
C PRO A 21 -31.28 56.52 -6.91
N PHE A 22 -30.67 55.37 -7.23
CA PHE A 22 -29.24 55.14 -7.04
C PHE A 22 -28.42 56.10 -7.93
N PRO A 23 -27.24 56.57 -7.47
CA PRO A 23 -26.34 57.33 -8.31
C PRO A 23 -25.93 56.50 -9.54
N LYS A 24 -25.79 57.16 -10.70
CA LYS A 24 -25.29 56.49 -11.91
C LYS A 24 -23.84 56.04 -11.67
N PRO A 25 -23.44 54.85 -12.14
CA PRO A 25 -22.05 54.38 -12.05
C PRO A 25 -21.11 55.41 -12.68
N PRO A 26 -19.91 55.63 -12.11
CA PRO A 26 -18.87 56.43 -12.76
C PRO A 26 -18.54 55.90 -14.16
N GLU A 27 -18.26 56.79 -15.11
CA GLU A 27 -17.86 56.39 -16.46
C GLU A 27 -16.60 55.52 -16.41
N GLY A 28 -16.67 54.33 -17.04
CA GLY A 28 -15.56 53.36 -17.09
C GLY A 28 -15.56 52.28 -15.99
N VAL A 29 -16.50 52.30 -15.04
CA VAL A 29 -16.57 51.29 -13.97
C VAL A 29 -17.69 50.27 -14.25
N THR A 30 -17.30 49.03 -14.55
CA THR A 30 -18.24 47.90 -14.67
C THR A 30 -18.59 47.38 -13.27
N ILE A 31 -19.81 47.64 -12.81
CA ILE A 31 -20.31 47.09 -11.55
C ILE A 31 -20.70 45.62 -11.77
N ILE A 32 -19.99 44.70 -11.12
CA ILE A 32 -20.30 43.26 -11.16
C ILE A 32 -21.60 43.04 -10.36
N PRO A 33 -22.64 42.45 -10.97
CA PRO A 33 -23.86 42.08 -10.24
C PRO A 33 -23.54 41.08 -9.11
N PHE A 34 -24.27 41.16 -7.99
CA PHE A 34 -24.00 40.33 -6.82
C PHE A 34 -24.06 38.81 -7.11
N LYS A 35 -24.87 38.40 -8.09
CA LYS A 35 -24.97 37.02 -8.58
C LYS A 35 -23.68 36.49 -9.24
N ASP A 36 -22.86 37.41 -9.76
CA ASP A 36 -21.62 37.10 -10.47
C ASP A 36 -20.40 37.35 -9.56
N PHE A 37 -20.61 37.86 -8.33
CA PHE A 37 -19.57 38.05 -7.33
C PHE A 37 -19.15 36.71 -6.72
N LYS A 38 -17.89 36.34 -6.92
CA LYS A 38 -17.26 35.22 -6.22
C LYS A 38 -16.49 35.76 -5.03
N PRO A 39 -16.80 35.38 -3.78
CA PRO A 39 -16.06 35.84 -2.62
C PRO A 39 -14.61 35.36 -2.70
N SER A 40 -13.69 36.28 -2.96
CA SER A 40 -12.25 36.09 -2.84
C SER A 40 -11.85 36.46 -1.42
N GLY A 41 -11.60 35.46 -0.56
CA GLY A 41 -11.20 35.68 0.83
C GLY A 41 -9.89 36.45 0.96
N ILE A 42 -9.54 36.85 2.19
CA ILE A 42 -8.26 37.51 2.50
C ILE A 42 -7.15 36.46 2.48
N GLN A 43 -5.99 36.77 1.90
CA GLN A 43 -4.84 35.86 1.92
C GLN A 43 -4.25 35.80 3.33
N ILE A 44 -4.30 34.62 3.97
CA ILE A 44 -3.73 34.41 5.30
C ILE A 44 -2.21 34.26 5.14
N ARG A 45 -1.45 35.28 5.53
CA ARG A 45 0.02 35.18 5.57
C ARG A 45 0.47 34.41 6.80
N ILE A 46 1.31 33.41 6.58
CA ILE A 46 1.97 32.64 7.65
C ILE A 46 3.22 33.44 8.02
N ALA A 47 3.15 34.19 9.12
CA ALA A 47 4.25 34.89 9.80
C ALA A 47 4.97 36.04 9.04
N GLY A 48 4.78 37.26 9.55
CA GLY A 48 5.56 38.46 9.19
C GLY A 48 4.87 39.72 9.71
N GLU A 49 5.26 40.23 10.88
CA GLU A 49 4.75 41.50 11.40
C GLU A 49 5.20 42.66 10.48
N GLY A 50 4.24 43.43 9.94
CA GLY A 50 4.51 44.68 9.22
C GLY A 50 4.25 44.69 7.70
N GLN A 51 3.70 43.62 7.12
CA GLN A 51 3.35 43.62 5.69
C GLN A 51 1.90 44.10 5.43
N VAL A 52 1.69 44.82 4.32
CA VAL A 52 0.37 45.31 3.89
C VAL A 52 -0.55 44.13 3.59
N GLU A 53 -1.75 44.12 4.18
CA GLU A 53 -2.78 43.11 3.94
C GLU A 53 -3.18 43.13 2.46
N ILE A 54 -3.29 41.96 1.84
CA ILE A 54 -3.63 41.81 0.42
C ILE A 54 -4.85 40.89 0.32
N ASP A 55 -5.84 41.28 -0.50
CA ASP A 55 -7.03 40.46 -0.73
C ASP A 55 -6.74 39.24 -1.64
N GLY A 56 -7.73 38.37 -1.83
CA GLY A 56 -7.60 37.19 -2.69
C GLY A 56 -7.32 37.49 -4.17
N LEU A 57 -7.37 38.75 -4.59
CA LEU A 57 -7.07 39.23 -5.95
C LEU A 57 -5.70 39.93 -6.04
N GLY A 58 -4.92 39.97 -4.97
CA GLY A 58 -3.61 40.62 -4.98
C GLY A 58 -3.68 42.13 -4.74
N ILE A 59 -4.84 42.67 -4.35
CA ILE A 59 -5.03 44.11 -4.14
C ILE A 59 -4.66 44.46 -2.69
N PRO A 60 -3.76 45.44 -2.47
CA PRO A 60 -3.48 45.98 -1.14
C PRO A 60 -4.76 46.50 -0.50
N THR A 61 -5.16 45.87 0.59
CA THR A 61 -6.35 46.24 1.37
C THR A 61 -5.91 47.02 2.60
N VAL A 62 -6.66 48.07 2.92
CA VAL A 62 -6.42 48.89 4.10
C VAL A 62 -7.16 48.24 5.26
N GLU A 63 -6.43 47.91 6.32
CA GLU A 63 -7.04 47.42 7.56
C GLU A 63 -8.10 48.43 8.03
N LEU A 64 -9.35 47.97 8.13
CA LEU A 64 -10.43 48.81 8.63
C LEU A 64 -10.11 49.22 10.07
N ARG A 65 -10.01 50.54 10.32
CA ARG A 65 -9.76 51.09 11.67
C ARG A 65 -10.77 50.60 12.72
N VAL A 66 -11.98 50.28 12.28
CA VAL A 66 -13.04 49.70 13.11
C VAL A 66 -13.00 48.20 12.86
N LYS A 67 -12.32 47.49 13.77
CA LYS A 67 -12.42 46.05 13.82
C LYS A 67 -13.85 45.71 14.25
N HIS A 68 -14.62 45.09 13.38
CA HIS A 68 -15.96 44.65 13.74
C HIS A 68 -15.80 43.52 14.77
N ASP A 69 -16.45 43.64 15.93
CA ASP A 69 -16.44 42.67 17.05
C ASP A 69 -16.96 41.26 16.68
N GLY A 70 -17.28 41.01 15.40
CA GLY A 70 -17.54 39.68 14.85
C GLY A 70 -16.29 38.95 14.34
N THR A 71 -15.19 39.67 14.14
CA THR A 71 -13.97 39.16 13.48
C THR A 71 -12.77 39.05 14.43
N ASP A 72 -12.81 39.77 15.57
CA ASP A 72 -11.78 39.67 16.60
C ASP A 72 -12.21 38.74 17.73
N GLY A 73 -11.52 37.59 17.83
CA GLY A 73 -11.59 36.64 18.93
C GLY A 73 -11.08 37.17 20.28
N HIS A 74 -11.27 38.46 20.58
CA HIS A 74 -10.92 39.09 21.85
C HIS A 74 -12.15 39.40 22.72
N GLY A 75 -13.19 38.57 22.65
CA GLY A 75 -14.14 38.43 23.75
C GLY A 75 -13.47 37.68 24.92
N LYS A 76 -13.32 38.36 26.07
CA LYS A 76 -13.06 37.84 27.44
C LYS A 76 -12.55 36.40 27.46
N LYS A 77 -11.28 36.15 27.84
CA LYS A 77 -10.65 34.83 28.07
C LYS A 77 -11.65 33.71 28.45
N ARG A 78 -12.42 33.22 27.49
CA ARG A 78 -13.18 31.98 27.61
C ARG A 78 -12.06 30.99 27.63
N LYS A 79 -11.89 30.27 28.75
CA LYS A 79 -11.01 29.10 28.85
C LYS A 79 -11.02 28.45 27.47
N LYS A 80 -9.88 28.51 26.75
CA LYS A 80 -9.75 27.99 25.38
C LYS A 80 -10.37 26.61 25.45
N LYS A 81 -11.61 26.48 24.97
CA LYS A 81 -12.28 25.20 24.88
C LYS A 81 -11.37 24.49 23.90
N LYS A 82 -10.56 23.56 24.42
CA LYS A 82 -9.53 22.80 23.69
C LYS A 82 -10.13 22.55 22.32
N LYS A 83 -9.60 23.22 21.26
CA LYS A 83 -10.17 23.11 19.91
C LYS A 83 -10.28 21.61 19.69
N ASN A 84 -11.51 21.10 19.64
CA ASN A 84 -11.73 19.70 19.39
C ASN A 84 -10.93 19.37 18.13
N ASN A 85 -10.16 18.28 18.22
CA ASN A 85 -9.28 17.78 17.18
C ASN A 85 -9.92 18.06 15.81
N ALA A 86 -9.24 18.76 14.89
CA ALA A 86 -9.84 19.19 13.62
C ALA A 86 -10.41 18.02 12.80
N PHE A 87 -9.93 16.80 13.09
CA PHE A 87 -10.34 15.53 12.53
C PHE A 87 -11.45 14.82 13.33
N ALA A 88 -11.66 15.17 14.60
CA ALA A 88 -12.77 14.65 15.37
C ALA A 88 -14.07 15.29 14.86
N GLY A 89 -14.78 14.56 14.01
CA GLY A 89 -16.15 14.86 13.68
C GLY A 89 -16.93 15.15 14.95
N GLY A 90 -17.81 16.16 14.91
CA GLY A 90 -18.74 16.40 16.02
C GLY A 90 -19.54 15.13 16.34
N PRO A 91 -20.17 15.02 17.52
CA PRO A 91 -20.99 13.86 17.85
C PRO A 91 -22.07 13.65 16.76
N GLY A 92 -21.93 12.59 15.96
CA GLY A 92 -22.77 12.26 14.81
C GLY A 92 -22.17 12.54 13.41
N ASN A 93 -21.03 13.22 13.31
CA ASN A 93 -20.32 13.43 12.04
C ASN A 93 -19.21 12.41 11.88
N LEU A 94 -19.16 11.75 10.72
CA LEU A 94 -18.03 10.91 10.32
C LEU A 94 -16.74 11.73 10.41
N GLN A 95 -15.68 11.14 10.96
CA GLN A 95 -14.35 11.76 10.95
C GLN A 95 -13.98 12.05 9.50
N ARG A 96 -13.69 13.33 9.21
CA ARG A 96 -13.25 13.70 7.88
C ARG A 96 -11.80 13.27 7.71
N PRO A 97 -11.45 12.65 6.57
CA PRO A 97 -10.08 12.27 6.33
C PRO A 97 -9.18 13.49 6.27
N TRP A 98 -7.89 13.32 6.61
CA TRP A 98 -7.00 14.45 6.81
C TRP A 98 -6.81 15.32 5.56
N TRP A 99 -6.84 14.70 4.37
CA TRP A 99 -6.66 15.41 3.10
C TRP A 99 -7.82 16.35 2.77
N GLU A 100 -9.06 16.01 3.14
CA GLU A 100 -10.21 16.91 2.96
C GLU A 100 -10.09 18.15 3.85
N VAL A 101 -9.62 17.96 5.08
CA VAL A 101 -9.38 19.06 6.03
C VAL A 101 -8.25 19.96 5.51
N TRP A 102 -7.24 19.40 4.85
CA TRP A 102 -6.16 20.19 4.26
C TRP A 102 -6.59 20.94 3.01
N GLU A 103 -7.39 20.31 2.15
CA GLU A 103 -7.93 20.93 0.93
C GLU A 103 -8.70 22.22 1.25
N GLU A 104 -9.39 22.26 2.39
CA GLU A 104 -10.01 23.47 2.93
C GLU A 104 -8.97 24.54 3.32
N GLY A 105 -8.83 25.53 2.44
CA GLY A 105 -7.93 26.66 2.66
C GLY A 105 -6.53 26.47 2.08
N GLU A 106 -6.24 25.32 1.46
CA GLU A 106 -4.97 25.08 0.78
C GLU A 106 -4.69 26.15 -0.29
N ALA A 107 -5.72 26.56 -1.04
CA ALA A 107 -5.64 27.60 -2.06
C ALA A 107 -5.22 28.98 -1.52
N LEU A 108 -5.47 29.26 -0.24
CA LEU A 108 -5.14 30.53 0.41
C LEU A 108 -3.73 30.55 1.00
N ARG A 109 -3.06 29.39 1.07
CA ARG A 109 -1.70 29.28 1.62
C ARG A 109 -0.69 29.70 0.56
N CYS A 110 -0.06 30.84 0.80
CA CYS A 110 1.06 31.36 0.05
C CYS A 110 2.22 31.63 1.01
N GLY A 111 3.43 31.22 0.60
CA GLY A 111 4.67 31.67 1.21
C GLY A 111 5.25 32.83 0.41
N TYR A 112 6.06 33.67 1.05
CA TYR A 112 6.88 34.67 0.37
C TYR A 112 8.33 34.38 0.74
N TYR A 113 9.08 33.83 -0.19
CA TYR A 113 10.51 33.56 -0.01
C TYR A 113 11.32 34.56 -0.81
N ASP A 114 12.48 34.92 -0.26
CA ASP A 114 13.41 35.81 -0.94
C ASP A 114 14.06 35.10 -2.12
N LEU A 115 13.84 35.61 -3.34
CA LEU A 115 14.37 35.02 -4.57
C LEU A 115 15.89 35.16 -4.69
N GLU A 116 16.52 36.02 -3.88
CA GLU A 116 17.99 36.13 -3.81
C GLU A 116 18.63 34.98 -3.01
N THR A 117 17.86 34.30 -2.15
CA THR A 117 18.34 33.13 -1.40
C THR A 117 18.46 31.91 -2.30
N SER A 118 19.33 30.96 -1.93
CA SER A 118 19.53 29.73 -2.71
C SER A 118 18.24 28.91 -2.82
N ILE A 119 18.07 28.18 -3.94
CA ILE A 119 16.90 27.33 -4.17
C ILE A 119 16.73 26.31 -3.02
N SER A 120 17.83 25.69 -2.59
CA SER A 120 17.85 24.73 -1.48
C SER A 120 17.32 25.35 -0.19
N GLU A 121 17.73 26.58 0.14
CA GLU A 121 17.27 27.30 1.33
C GLU A 121 15.78 27.66 1.23
N ARG A 122 15.30 28.10 0.06
CA ARG A 122 13.87 28.36 -0.16
C ARG A 122 13.03 27.10 0.01
N ILE A 123 13.47 25.95 -0.53
CA ILE A 123 12.77 24.67 -0.36
C ILE A 123 12.79 24.26 1.12
N PHE A 124 13.90 24.46 1.83
CA PHE A 124 14.00 24.18 3.25
C PHE A 124 13.01 25.01 4.08
N LEU A 125 12.97 26.33 3.88
CA LEU A 125 11.99 27.23 4.52
C LEU A 125 10.56 26.83 4.17
N ALA A 126 10.30 26.54 2.89
CA ALA A 126 8.99 26.08 2.45
C ALA A 126 8.57 24.78 3.13
N SER A 127 9.50 23.84 3.35
CA SER A 127 9.22 22.56 4.00
C SER A 127 8.82 22.73 5.47
N HIS A 128 9.41 23.71 6.13
CA HIS A 128 9.09 24.07 7.51
C HIS A 128 7.71 24.74 7.60
N ASP A 129 7.45 25.72 6.74
CA ASP A 129 6.15 26.40 6.67
C ASP A 129 5.01 25.45 6.30
N PHE A 130 5.31 24.45 5.45
CA PHE A 130 4.37 23.41 5.08
C PHE A 130 3.85 22.64 6.31
N ILE A 131 4.71 22.36 7.28
CA ILE A 131 4.35 21.67 8.52
C ILE A 131 3.56 22.59 9.45
N GLN A 132 4.03 23.82 9.69
CA GLN A 132 3.48 24.72 10.71
C GLN A 132 2.04 25.15 10.44
N GLY A 133 1.67 25.27 9.17
CA GLY A 133 0.37 25.77 8.78
C GLY A 133 -0.79 24.78 8.98
N ARG A 134 -0.52 23.47 9.11
CA ARG A 134 -1.53 22.42 8.91
C ARG A 134 -1.84 21.67 10.21
N PRO A 135 -3.12 21.30 10.46
CA PRO A 135 -3.40 20.30 11.48
C PRO A 135 -2.84 18.96 10.99
N TRP A 136 -2.00 18.30 11.77
CA TRP A 136 -1.52 16.95 11.44
C TRP A 136 -2.41 15.92 12.13
N PRO A 137 -2.73 14.79 11.47
CA PRO A 137 -3.41 13.69 12.12
C PRO A 137 -2.63 13.19 13.33
N GLN A 138 -3.27 12.36 14.16
CA GLN A 138 -2.60 11.81 15.33
C GLN A 138 -1.41 10.94 14.92
N VAL A 139 -0.40 10.86 15.80
CA VAL A 139 0.89 10.19 15.52
C VAL A 139 0.69 8.77 15.00
N ASN A 140 -0.32 8.07 15.50
CA ASN A 140 -0.64 6.68 15.15
C ASN A 140 -1.02 6.49 13.67
N GLU A 141 -1.36 7.54 12.93
CA GLU A 141 -1.67 7.44 11.50
C GLU A 141 -0.40 7.38 10.61
N GLY A 142 0.79 7.56 11.19
CA GLY A 142 2.06 7.40 10.47
C GLY A 142 2.37 8.47 9.40
N LEU A 143 1.46 9.43 9.12
CA LEU A 143 1.64 10.47 8.10
C LEU A 143 2.88 11.34 8.37
N ARG A 144 3.19 11.61 9.64
CA ARG A 144 4.38 12.39 10.02
C ARG A 144 5.67 11.62 9.73
N ASN A 145 5.69 10.32 10.05
CA ASN A 145 6.80 9.44 9.71
C ASN A 145 7.00 9.42 8.19
N LEU A 146 5.93 9.27 7.42
CA LEU A 146 5.97 9.28 5.95
C LEU A 146 6.56 10.58 5.37
N TRP A 147 6.21 11.73 5.98
CA TRP A 147 6.82 13.01 5.63
C TRP A 147 8.32 13.06 5.97
N ASP A 148 8.70 12.56 7.14
CA ASP A 148 10.11 12.55 7.56
C ASP A 148 10.94 11.58 6.69
N GLN A 149 10.40 10.42 6.29
CA GLN A 149 11.01 9.52 5.30
C GLN A 149 11.25 10.22 3.96
N PHE A 150 10.25 10.96 3.46
CA PHE A 150 10.44 11.76 2.25
C PHE A 150 11.53 12.81 2.42
N ARG A 151 11.56 13.51 3.56
CA ARG A 151 12.57 14.52 3.85
C ARG A 151 13.98 13.94 3.91
N LEU A 152 14.15 12.75 4.49
CA LEU A 152 15.43 12.04 4.53
C LEU A 152 15.88 11.62 3.12
N TYR A 153 14.94 11.15 2.29
CA TYR A 153 15.20 10.80 0.90
C TYR A 153 15.67 12.01 0.06
N VAL A 154 14.96 13.14 0.11
CA VAL A 154 15.34 14.33 -0.69
C VAL A 154 16.46 15.19 -0.06
N GLY A 155 16.95 14.83 1.13
CA GLY A 155 17.97 15.64 1.83
C GLY A 155 17.45 16.90 2.53
N LEU A 156 16.14 16.99 2.83
CA LEU A 156 15.56 18.04 3.69
C LEU A 156 15.75 17.77 5.19
N MET A 157 16.16 16.56 5.53
CA MET A 157 16.50 16.11 6.88
C MET A 157 17.74 15.21 6.79
N SER A 158 18.61 15.26 7.79
CA SER A 158 19.69 14.28 7.98
C SER A 158 19.36 13.39 9.17
N HIS A 159 19.81 12.14 9.13
CA HIS A 159 19.82 11.31 10.32
C HIS A 159 20.77 11.92 11.36
N PRO A 160 20.40 11.91 12.66
CA PRO A 160 21.33 12.32 13.69
C PRO A 160 22.52 11.36 13.68
N VAL A 161 23.72 11.89 13.40
CA VAL A 161 24.96 11.10 13.44
C VAL A 161 25.24 10.75 14.89
N GLN A 162 25.15 9.47 15.23
CA GLN A 162 25.51 8.99 16.56
C GLN A 162 27.03 8.91 16.70
N PRO A 163 27.57 9.24 17.89
CA PRO A 163 29.00 9.07 18.15
C PRO A 163 29.41 7.59 18.00
N PRO A 164 30.59 7.32 17.44
CA PRO A 164 31.08 5.95 17.31
C PRO A 164 31.17 5.29 18.69
N SER A 165 30.88 3.98 18.75
CA SER A 165 31.01 3.23 19.99
C SER A 165 32.48 3.22 20.46
N LYS A 166 32.71 3.29 21.79
CA LYS A 166 34.07 3.28 22.36
C LYS A 166 34.88 2.06 21.91
N LYS A 167 34.22 0.91 21.69
CA LYS A 167 34.83 -0.33 21.17
C LYS A 167 35.43 -0.12 19.77
N ARG A 168 34.69 0.54 18.86
CA ARG A 168 35.17 0.86 17.50
C ARG A 168 36.32 1.87 17.53
N VAL A 169 36.24 2.88 18.38
CA VAL A 169 37.32 3.88 18.55
C VAL A 169 38.61 3.23 19.04
N ARG A 170 38.54 2.35 20.05
CA ARG A 170 39.70 1.58 20.52
C ARG A 170 40.29 0.69 19.45
N ALA A 171 39.46 0.00 18.68
CA ALA A 171 39.91 -0.85 17.58
C ALA A 171 40.68 -0.04 16.53
N ILE A 172 40.20 1.15 16.17
CA ILE A 172 40.86 2.06 15.21
C ILE A 172 42.21 2.56 15.75
N ILE A 173 42.27 2.95 17.03
CA ILE A 173 43.52 3.38 17.68
C ILE A 173 44.53 2.22 17.72
N GLN A 174 44.08 1.02 18.06
CA GLN A 174 44.92 -0.17 18.18
C GLN A 174 45.41 -0.69 16.82
N ALA A 175 44.62 -0.51 15.75
CA ALA A 175 45.01 -0.86 14.38
C ALA A 175 46.11 0.06 13.81
N GLY A 176 46.44 1.16 14.50
CA GLY A 176 47.60 1.99 14.17
C GLY A 176 47.46 2.84 12.91
N GLY A 177 46.25 2.97 12.36
CA GLY A 177 46.02 3.74 11.14
C GLY A 177 44.65 3.50 10.54
N ILE A 178 44.14 4.56 9.90
CA ILE A 178 42.90 4.61 9.14
C ILE A 178 43.18 3.96 7.78
N ASP A 179 43.31 2.64 7.74
CA ASP A 179 43.01 1.95 6.50
C ASP A 179 41.50 2.12 6.28
N ASP A 180 41.16 2.72 5.13
CA ASP A 180 39.85 3.22 4.72
C ASP A 180 38.70 2.36 5.29
N PRO A 181 38.07 2.78 6.41
CA PRO A 181 37.10 1.95 7.14
C PRO A 181 35.72 1.91 6.46
N ASP A 182 35.62 2.42 5.23
CA ASP A 182 34.38 2.66 4.51
C ASP A 182 34.03 1.55 3.50
N GLU A 183 34.88 0.53 3.28
CA GLU A 183 34.50 -0.60 2.41
C GLU A 183 33.53 -1.60 3.08
N ASP A 184 33.38 -1.58 4.41
CA ASP A 184 32.57 -2.56 5.15
C ASP A 184 31.29 -1.98 5.83
N ASP A 185 31.02 -0.68 5.78
CA ASP A 185 29.96 -0.02 6.60
C ASP A 185 28.76 0.50 5.78
N GLU A 186 28.66 0.15 4.49
CA GLU A 186 27.40 0.25 3.72
C GLU A 186 26.48 -0.96 3.99
N GLY A 187 26.95 -1.95 4.77
CA GLY A 187 26.15 -3.02 5.34
C GLY A 187 25.38 -2.53 6.57
N GLU A 188 24.15 -2.08 6.32
CA GLU A 188 23.07 -1.85 7.29
C GLU A 188 23.27 -2.49 8.69
N TYR A 189 23.28 -1.63 9.72
CA TYR A 189 23.35 -1.93 11.15
C TYR A 189 22.68 -3.25 11.57
N SER A 190 23.47 -4.34 11.59
CA SER A 190 23.07 -5.61 12.21
C SER A 190 23.53 -5.64 13.66
N ASP A 191 22.60 -5.40 14.59
CA ASP A 191 22.80 -5.44 16.05
C ASP A 191 22.80 -6.87 16.63
N GLU A 192 23.31 -7.85 15.88
CA GLU A 192 23.43 -9.24 16.35
C GLU A 192 24.91 -9.68 16.37
N ASP A 193 25.67 -9.08 17.29
CA ASP A 193 26.95 -9.63 17.77
C ASP A 193 26.67 -10.98 18.48
N VAL A 194 26.62 -12.07 17.72
CA VAL A 194 26.80 -13.44 18.24
C VAL A 194 28.25 -13.53 18.75
N MET A 195 28.45 -13.15 20.01
CA MET A 195 29.71 -13.28 20.71
C MET A 195 30.12 -14.76 20.74
N PRO A 196 31.28 -15.17 20.18
CA PRO A 196 31.88 -16.43 20.60
C PRO A 196 32.23 -16.28 22.09
N ASN A 197 31.68 -17.18 22.88
CA ASN A 197 31.77 -17.26 24.34
C ASN A 197 33.24 -17.51 24.75
N ALA A 198 34.07 -16.47 24.70
CA ALA A 198 35.46 -16.51 25.10
C ALA A 198 35.53 -16.30 26.61
N VAL A 199 35.76 -17.39 27.33
CA VAL A 199 36.00 -17.43 28.77
C VAL A 199 37.14 -16.46 29.12
N PRO A 200 36.91 -15.45 29.99
CA PRO A 200 37.96 -14.54 30.39
C PRO A 200 39.04 -15.29 31.20
N PRO A 201 40.33 -14.97 31.02
CA PRO A 201 41.39 -15.59 31.80
C PRO A 201 41.29 -15.19 33.28
N PRO A 202 41.35 -16.14 34.23
CA PRO A 202 41.40 -15.84 35.65
C PRO A 202 42.84 -15.51 36.03
N ASN A 203 43.11 -14.23 36.32
CA ASN A 203 44.15 -13.71 37.22
C ASN A 203 44.52 -12.28 36.81
N ALA A 204 43.68 -11.31 37.18
CA ALA A 204 44.13 -9.93 37.36
C ALA A 204 44.28 -9.71 38.87
N VAL A 205 45.48 -9.31 39.26
CA VAL A 205 45.90 -9.10 40.64
C VAL A 205 45.30 -7.77 41.10
N ASP A 206 44.62 -7.78 42.24
CA ASP A 206 44.14 -6.58 42.93
C ASP A 206 45.34 -5.74 43.39
N ASP A 207 45.76 -4.78 42.57
CA ASP A 207 46.59 -3.64 43.00
C ASP A 207 45.65 -2.46 43.30
N GLU A 208 45.00 -2.53 44.46
CA GLU A 208 44.45 -1.37 45.15
C GLU A 208 45.63 -0.64 45.82
N ASP A 209 45.98 0.55 45.34
CA ASP A 209 46.60 1.65 46.10
C ASP A 209 47.49 2.49 45.16
N LEU A 210 46.92 3.56 44.58
CA LEU A 210 47.54 4.85 44.26
C LEU A 210 46.54 5.70 43.46
N ASP A 211 45.44 6.09 44.13
CA ASP A 211 44.46 7.05 43.60
C ASP A 211 45.05 8.46 43.57
N ASP A 212 45.62 8.86 42.42
CA ASP A 212 45.72 10.27 42.04
C ASP A 212 44.49 10.60 41.15
N PRO A 213 43.42 11.22 41.70
CA PRO A 213 42.18 11.46 40.97
C PRO A 213 42.31 12.47 39.81
N ASP A 214 43.47 13.09 39.62
CA ASP A 214 43.69 14.12 38.58
C ASP A 214 44.55 13.66 37.38
N ALA A 215 45.11 12.45 37.40
CA ALA A 215 45.85 11.92 36.25
C ALA A 215 44.88 11.29 35.22
N LYS A 216 44.28 12.12 34.36
CA LYS A 216 43.55 11.62 33.17
C LYS A 216 44.46 10.67 32.38
N ASP A 217 43.99 9.45 32.17
CA ASP A 217 44.69 8.46 31.36
C ASP A 217 44.92 9.04 29.95
N PRO A 218 46.18 9.18 29.48
CA PRO A 218 46.48 9.69 28.13
C PRO A 218 45.80 8.86 27.03
N MET A 219 45.46 7.61 27.30
CA MET A 219 44.70 6.77 26.39
C MET A 219 43.24 7.23 26.25
N GLN A 220 42.63 7.71 27.34
CA GLN A 220 41.26 8.24 27.30
C GLN A 220 41.19 9.56 26.51
N GLU A 221 42.20 10.43 26.64
CA GLU A 221 42.26 11.67 25.86
C GLU A 221 42.41 11.39 24.36
N LEU A 222 43.23 10.39 23.99
CA LEU A 222 43.37 9.97 22.60
C LEU A 222 42.08 9.33 22.04
N GLU A 223 41.35 8.56 22.85
CA GLU A 223 40.02 8.03 22.52
C GLU A 223 39.03 9.15 22.23
N GLU A 224 38.97 10.18 23.08
CA GLU A 224 38.06 11.32 22.91
C GLU A 224 38.37 12.11 21.63
N ILE A 225 39.64 12.44 21.37
CA ILE A 225 40.06 13.16 20.16
C ILE A 225 39.76 12.34 18.89
N THR A 226 40.00 11.03 18.93
CA THR A 226 39.75 10.14 17.78
C THR A 226 38.25 9.99 17.53
N ALA A 227 37.45 9.85 18.59
CA ALA A 227 36.00 9.80 18.50
C ALA A 227 35.41 11.09 17.93
N GLU A 228 35.90 12.26 18.36
CA GLU A 228 35.46 13.56 17.85
C GLU A 228 35.81 13.74 16.37
N ARG A 229 37.03 13.32 15.95
CA ARG A 229 37.44 13.36 14.54
C ARG A 229 36.55 12.48 13.67
N LEU A 230 36.30 11.23 14.08
CA LEU A 230 35.44 10.30 13.34
C LEU A 230 33.98 10.77 13.31
N LEU A 231 33.48 11.35 14.40
CA LEU A 231 32.15 11.95 14.44
C LEU A 231 32.05 13.09 13.43
N LYS A 232 33.05 13.99 13.39
CA LYS A 232 33.08 15.12 12.47
C LYS A 232 33.14 14.66 11.01
N GLU A 233 33.96 13.66 10.70
CA GLU A 233 34.05 13.09 9.35
C GLU A 233 32.72 12.45 8.90
N ARG A 234 32.04 11.70 9.79
CA ARG A 234 30.70 11.17 9.53
C ARG A 234 29.66 12.27 9.34
N GLN A 235 29.75 13.36 10.12
CA GLN A 235 28.87 14.52 9.97
C GLN A 235 29.07 15.17 8.61
N GLU A 236 30.33 15.42 8.21
CA GLU A 236 30.66 15.98 6.89
C GLU A 236 30.18 15.07 5.75
N LYS A 237 30.40 13.75 5.83
CA LYS A 237 29.90 12.77 4.84
C LYS A 237 28.37 12.76 4.77
N THR A 238 27.70 12.78 5.91
CA THR A 238 26.22 12.80 5.97
C THR A 238 25.66 14.11 5.42
N GLU A 239 26.31 15.25 5.69
CA GLU A 239 25.95 16.55 5.15
C GLU A 239 26.16 16.61 3.64
N GLN A 240 27.26 16.05 3.13
CA GLN A 240 27.52 15.94 1.70
C GLN A 240 26.47 15.06 1.00
N GLN A 241 26.17 13.87 1.53
CA GLN A 241 25.12 13.01 0.98
C GLN A 241 23.74 13.72 0.99
N ARG A 242 23.45 14.48 2.04
CA ARG A 242 22.23 15.30 2.13
C ARG A 242 22.19 16.37 1.03
N GLU A 243 23.31 17.07 0.80
CA GLU A 243 23.42 18.08 -0.25
C GLU A 243 23.31 17.47 -1.66
N ASP A 244 23.91 16.29 -1.89
CA ASP A 244 23.83 15.58 -3.17
C ASP A 244 22.40 15.11 -3.47
N ARG A 245 21.67 14.59 -2.46
CA ARG A 245 20.25 14.24 -2.58
C ARG A 245 19.40 15.47 -2.91
N MET A 246 19.65 16.58 -2.21
CA MET A 246 18.96 17.86 -2.47
C MET A 246 19.23 18.36 -3.89
N ALA A 247 20.49 18.34 -4.33
CA ALA A 247 20.90 18.75 -5.67
C ALA A 247 20.26 17.86 -6.74
N SER A 248 20.20 16.54 -6.52
CA SER A 248 19.52 15.59 -7.41
C SER A 248 18.03 15.91 -7.52
N PHE A 249 17.36 16.18 -6.40
CA PHE A 249 15.95 16.56 -6.36
C PHE A 249 15.69 17.86 -7.11
N ILE A 250 16.50 18.91 -6.90
CA ILE A 250 16.36 20.20 -7.57
C ILE A 250 16.54 20.06 -9.09
N ARG A 251 17.49 19.21 -9.53
CA ARG A 251 17.76 18.96 -10.95
C ARG A 251 16.58 18.32 -11.66
N ASP A 252 15.97 17.30 -11.06
CA ASP A 252 14.81 16.61 -11.65
C ASP A 252 13.81 16.12 -10.57
N PRO A 253 12.89 16.99 -10.13
CA PRO A 253 11.86 16.62 -9.17
C PRO A 253 10.95 15.49 -9.67
N ASN A 254 10.72 15.37 -10.98
CA ASN A 254 9.82 14.34 -11.54
C ASN A 254 10.41 12.95 -11.34
N THR A 255 11.67 12.78 -11.74
CA THR A 255 12.35 11.49 -11.59
C THR A 255 12.51 11.10 -10.12
N ASN A 256 12.87 12.04 -9.24
CA ASN A 256 12.99 11.76 -7.81
C ASN A 256 11.66 11.38 -7.15
N ILE A 257 10.53 12.02 -7.52
CA ILE A 257 9.21 11.63 -6.99
C ILE A 257 8.80 10.25 -7.49
N ARG A 258 9.13 9.88 -8.73
CA ARG A 258 8.90 8.53 -9.25
C ARG A 258 9.70 7.50 -8.44
N ILE A 259 11.02 7.70 -8.32
CA ILE A 259 11.91 6.83 -7.53
C ILE A 259 11.42 6.69 -6.09
N PHE A 260 11.12 7.81 -5.42
CA PHE A 260 10.61 7.82 -4.04
C PHE A 260 9.35 6.98 -3.87
N LEU A 261 8.39 7.10 -4.80
CA LEU A 261 7.11 6.39 -4.78
C LEU A 261 7.17 5.01 -5.46
N SER A 262 8.34 4.56 -5.93
CA SER A 262 8.52 3.23 -6.53
C SER A 262 9.60 2.39 -5.85
N SER A 263 10.87 2.50 -6.26
CA SER A 263 11.93 1.61 -5.74
C SER A 263 12.17 1.90 -4.27
N TYR A 264 12.43 3.16 -3.91
CA TYR A 264 12.65 3.54 -2.51
C TYR A 264 11.44 3.20 -1.63
N PHE A 265 10.21 3.40 -2.13
CA PHE A 265 8.99 3.05 -1.40
C PHE A 265 8.89 1.55 -1.09
N ARG A 266 9.37 0.72 -2.02
CA ARG A 266 9.43 -0.73 -1.89
C ARG A 266 10.56 -1.15 -0.97
N ASP A 267 11.76 -0.62 -1.17
CA ASP A 267 12.97 -0.97 -0.41
C ASP A 267 12.78 -0.67 1.08
N GLN A 268 12.15 0.47 1.40
CA GLN A 268 11.80 0.87 2.77
C GLN A 268 10.55 0.15 3.31
N GLY A 269 9.95 -0.74 2.54
CA GLY A 269 8.75 -1.50 2.90
C GLY A 269 7.48 -0.69 3.12
N LEU A 270 7.45 0.54 2.63
CA LEU A 270 6.27 1.40 2.72
C LEU A 270 5.14 0.87 1.83
N ILE A 271 5.48 0.14 0.76
CA ILE A 271 4.52 -0.41 -0.22
C ILE A 271 3.58 -1.49 0.36
N TRP A 272 3.96 -2.13 1.45
CA TRP A 272 3.15 -3.18 2.09
C TRP A 272 2.07 -2.63 3.03
N SER A 273 2.16 -1.35 3.38
CA SER A 273 1.17 -0.67 4.23
C SER A 273 0.13 0.04 3.39
N GLU A 274 -1.11 -0.45 3.38
CA GLU A 274 -2.22 0.17 2.64
C GLU A 274 -2.42 1.66 3.00
N PRO A 275 -2.40 2.08 4.29
CA PRO A 275 -2.47 3.49 4.65
C PRO A 275 -1.34 4.33 4.02
N ARG A 276 -0.10 3.82 3.99
CA ARG A 276 1.05 4.53 3.39
C ARG A 276 0.91 4.65 1.88
N CYS A 277 0.48 3.59 1.20
CA CYS A 277 0.18 3.60 -0.24
C CYS A 277 -0.90 4.62 -0.62
N ARG A 278 -1.90 4.82 0.25
CA ARG A 278 -2.94 5.85 0.07
C ARG A 278 -2.41 7.26 0.35
N ASP A 279 -1.71 7.43 1.47
CA ASP A 279 -1.43 8.75 2.03
C ASP A 279 -0.15 9.39 1.47
N ALA A 280 0.86 8.61 1.06
CA ALA A 280 2.10 9.12 0.49
C ALA A 280 1.89 10.00 -0.77
N PRO A 281 1.21 9.52 -1.83
CA PRO A 281 1.01 10.34 -3.01
C PRO A 281 0.17 11.59 -2.73
N LEU A 282 -0.82 11.51 -1.83
CA LEU A 282 -1.61 12.67 -1.40
C LEU A 282 -0.75 13.71 -0.70
N LEU A 283 0.09 13.29 0.25
CA LEU A 283 0.99 14.17 0.98
C LEU A 283 1.94 14.91 0.04
N LEU A 284 2.55 14.19 -0.91
CA LEU A 284 3.45 14.77 -1.89
C LEU A 284 2.72 15.69 -2.87
N LEU A 285 1.48 15.39 -3.27
CA LEU A 285 0.67 16.30 -4.08
C LEU A 285 0.44 17.64 -3.38
N PHE A 286 0.11 17.63 -2.09
CA PHE A 286 -0.03 18.87 -1.32
C PHE A 286 1.28 19.64 -1.25
N TRP A 287 2.40 18.94 -0.99
CA TRP A 287 3.72 19.56 -0.91
C TRP A 287 4.17 20.18 -2.23
N LEU A 288 4.11 19.43 -3.34
CA LEU A 288 4.52 19.88 -4.67
C LEU A 288 3.67 21.07 -5.14
N LYS A 289 2.34 21.01 -4.94
CA LYS A 289 1.43 22.14 -5.26
C LYS A 289 1.71 23.36 -4.38
N TYR A 290 2.03 23.16 -3.11
CA TYR A 290 2.42 24.23 -2.20
C TYR A 290 3.72 24.91 -2.65
N MET A 291 4.77 24.16 -3.01
CA MET A 291 6.03 24.72 -3.51
C MET A 291 5.82 25.65 -4.71
N LEU A 292 5.04 25.21 -5.70
CA LEU A 292 4.75 26.02 -6.89
C LEU A 292 3.93 27.27 -6.57
N ARG A 293 2.91 27.16 -5.71
CA ARG A 293 2.04 28.30 -5.35
C ARG A 293 2.77 29.33 -4.50
N SER A 294 3.62 28.88 -3.58
CA SER A 294 4.43 29.71 -2.69
C SER A 294 5.69 30.29 -3.34
N ARG A 295 5.93 29.99 -4.63
CA ARG A 295 7.13 30.42 -5.36
C ARG A 295 8.44 30.00 -4.67
N ALA A 296 8.45 28.84 -4.01
CA ALA A 296 9.70 28.23 -3.57
C ALA A 296 10.58 27.88 -4.78
N LEU A 297 9.93 27.47 -5.86
CA LEU A 297 10.47 27.35 -7.21
C LEU A 297 9.87 28.45 -8.08
N ASP A 298 10.70 29.30 -8.68
CA ASP A 298 10.25 30.40 -9.53
C ASP A 298 10.90 30.34 -10.93
N ALA A 299 10.07 30.36 -11.97
CA ALA A 299 10.52 30.25 -13.36
C ALA A 299 11.51 31.36 -13.77
N SER A 300 11.40 32.55 -13.17
CA SER A 300 12.21 33.71 -13.54
C SER A 300 13.66 33.61 -13.08
N VAL A 301 13.91 32.87 -11.99
CA VAL A 301 15.24 32.72 -11.38
C VAL A 301 15.81 31.32 -11.61
N ASP A 302 14.97 30.30 -11.49
CA ASP A 302 15.40 28.89 -11.48
C ASP A 302 15.34 28.23 -12.86
N GLY A 303 14.69 28.89 -13.83
CA GLY A 303 14.48 28.40 -15.17
C GLY A 303 13.18 27.62 -15.36
N GLU A 304 12.67 27.63 -16.58
CA GLU A 304 11.38 27.01 -16.93
C GLU A 304 11.40 25.48 -16.83
N ASP A 305 12.57 24.86 -17.04
CA ASP A 305 12.73 23.40 -17.01
C ASP A 305 12.46 22.81 -15.62
N ILE A 306 12.91 23.48 -14.54
CA ILE A 306 12.65 23.03 -13.17
C ILE A 306 11.15 23.06 -12.86
N ILE A 307 10.45 24.11 -13.30
CA ILE A 307 9.00 24.22 -13.14
C ILE A 307 8.25 23.17 -13.95
N LYS A 308 8.73 22.87 -15.16
CA LYS A 308 8.19 21.80 -15.99
C LYS A 308 8.38 20.44 -15.31
N ASN A 309 9.55 20.16 -14.74
CA ASN A 309 9.83 18.93 -14.01
C ASN A 309 8.99 18.84 -12.72
N ALA A 310 8.83 19.94 -11.97
CA ALA A 310 7.95 19.97 -10.80
C ALA A 310 6.48 19.69 -11.15
N LYS A 311 5.99 20.15 -12.32
CA LYS A 311 4.67 19.78 -12.83
C LYS A 311 4.59 18.31 -13.23
N GLY A 312 5.62 17.77 -13.87
CA GLY A 312 5.73 16.33 -14.15
C GLY A 312 5.70 15.49 -12.86
N ALA A 313 6.32 15.98 -11.79
CA ALA A 313 6.28 15.36 -10.47
C ALA A 313 4.86 15.31 -9.88
N ILE A 314 4.06 16.36 -10.08
CA ILE A 314 2.64 16.38 -9.69
C ILE A 314 1.87 15.34 -10.50
N GLU A 315 2.09 15.25 -11.81
CA GLU A 315 1.46 14.23 -12.65
C GLU A 315 1.82 12.81 -12.19
N ALA A 316 3.08 12.56 -11.86
CA ALA A 316 3.54 11.28 -11.31
C ALA A 316 2.83 10.95 -9.99
N ALA A 317 2.71 11.92 -9.07
CA ALA A 317 2.01 11.71 -7.80
C ALA A 317 0.49 11.52 -7.97
N GLU A 318 -0.16 12.13 -8.96
CA GLU A 318 -1.57 11.85 -9.29
C GLU A 318 -1.77 10.44 -9.86
N ILE A 319 -0.82 9.93 -10.66
CA ILE A 319 -0.84 8.53 -11.11
C ILE A 319 -0.66 7.59 -9.91
N ALA A 320 0.32 7.88 -9.05
CA ALA A 320 0.61 7.12 -7.83
C ALA A 320 -0.58 7.05 -6.86
N LYS A 321 -1.35 8.14 -6.74
CA LYS A 321 -2.59 8.18 -5.94
C LYS A 321 -3.59 7.09 -6.34
N ARG A 322 -3.62 6.69 -7.61
CA ARG A 322 -4.48 5.61 -8.11
C ARG A 322 -3.78 4.25 -8.02
N GLU A 323 -2.51 4.19 -8.41
CA GLU A 323 -1.81 2.93 -8.64
C GLU A 323 -1.20 2.32 -7.37
N LEU A 324 -0.71 3.12 -6.41
CA LEU A 324 -0.13 2.58 -5.17
C LEU A 324 -1.17 1.85 -4.31
N PRO A 325 -2.39 2.36 -4.07
CA PRO A 325 -3.41 1.55 -3.40
C PRO A 325 -3.81 0.31 -4.20
N ALA A 326 -3.67 0.35 -5.54
CA ALA A 326 -3.95 -0.80 -6.38
C ALA A 326 -2.88 -1.89 -6.25
N THR A 327 -1.61 -1.57 -5.95
CA THR A 327 -0.57 -2.60 -5.74
C THR A 327 -0.99 -3.58 -4.65
N HIS A 328 -1.48 -3.05 -3.52
CA HIS A 328 -1.96 -3.84 -2.40
C HIS A 328 -3.18 -4.70 -2.77
N LYS A 329 -4.17 -4.10 -3.45
CA LYS A 329 -5.39 -4.82 -3.90
C LYS A 329 -5.08 -5.94 -4.88
N ILE A 330 -4.16 -5.70 -5.81
CA ILE A 330 -3.70 -6.70 -6.78
C ILE A 330 -2.96 -7.81 -6.04
N ALA A 331 -2.07 -7.45 -5.11
CA ALA A 331 -1.30 -8.42 -4.35
C ALA A 331 -2.15 -9.36 -3.49
N HIS A 332 -3.27 -8.87 -2.96
CA HIS A 332 -4.24 -9.71 -2.26
C HIS A 332 -5.15 -10.53 -3.19
N ALA A 333 -5.35 -10.08 -4.42
CA ALA A 333 -6.21 -10.77 -5.38
C ALA A 333 -5.48 -11.88 -6.15
N LEU A 334 -4.16 -11.80 -6.26
CA LEU A 334 -3.33 -12.71 -7.05
C LEU A 334 -2.30 -13.43 -6.16
N PRO A 335 -1.99 -14.72 -6.42
CA PRO A 335 -2.60 -15.58 -7.44
C PRO A 335 -4.08 -15.91 -7.17
N CYS A 336 -4.91 -15.82 -8.21
CA CYS A 336 -6.35 -16.05 -8.10
C CYS A 336 -6.69 -17.54 -7.85
N GLN A 337 -7.97 -17.86 -7.63
CA GLN A 337 -8.38 -19.24 -7.35
C GLN A 337 -8.06 -20.21 -8.51
N PHE A 338 -8.22 -19.76 -9.76
CA PHE A 338 -7.85 -20.55 -10.94
C PHE A 338 -6.35 -20.88 -10.98
N SER A 339 -5.51 -19.88 -10.71
CA SER A 339 -4.05 -20.04 -10.59
C SER A 339 -3.66 -21.06 -9.52
N ARG A 340 -4.26 -20.94 -8.32
CA ARG A 340 -3.99 -21.85 -7.19
C ARG A 340 -4.45 -23.27 -7.49
N GLY A 341 -5.62 -23.44 -8.10
CA GLY A 341 -6.09 -24.76 -8.54
C GLY A 341 -5.26 -25.36 -9.67
N SER A 342 -4.73 -24.55 -10.57
CA SER A 342 -3.81 -24.99 -11.63
C SER A 342 -2.48 -25.49 -11.04
N ARG A 343 -1.96 -24.79 -10.04
CA ARG A 343 -0.77 -25.22 -9.27
C ARG A 343 -1.02 -26.54 -8.53
N GLU A 344 -2.18 -26.72 -7.90
CA GLU A 344 -2.54 -27.99 -7.24
C GLU A 344 -2.64 -29.14 -8.27
N LEU A 345 -3.21 -28.87 -9.44
CA LEU A 345 -3.37 -29.86 -10.50
C LEU A 345 -2.02 -30.35 -11.06
N TRP A 346 -1.10 -29.43 -11.34
CA TRP A 346 0.14 -29.75 -12.06
C TRP A 346 1.39 -29.79 -11.17
N GLY A 347 1.25 -29.47 -9.89
CA GLY A 347 2.35 -29.30 -8.94
C GLY A 347 3.13 -28.01 -9.15
N THR A 348 4.06 -27.74 -8.23
CA THR A 348 4.88 -26.51 -8.29
C THR A 348 5.86 -26.53 -9.46
N ARG A 349 5.81 -25.51 -10.34
CA ARG A 349 6.75 -25.30 -11.46
C ARG A 349 7.78 -24.22 -11.16
N CYS A 350 7.57 -23.43 -10.12
CA CYS A 350 8.59 -22.55 -9.56
C CYS A 350 9.81 -23.36 -9.10
N ILE A 351 10.97 -22.72 -9.16
CA ILE A 351 12.17 -23.19 -8.46
C ILE A 351 11.94 -22.82 -6.99
N THR A 352 11.91 -23.81 -6.10
CA THR A 352 11.87 -23.50 -4.67
C THR A 352 13.20 -22.89 -4.23
N TRP A 353 13.22 -22.20 -3.09
CA TRP A 353 14.48 -21.77 -2.47
C TRP A 353 15.47 -22.92 -2.34
N GLU A 354 15.01 -24.09 -1.92
CA GLU A 354 15.82 -25.31 -1.85
C GLU A 354 16.35 -25.75 -3.23
N ASP A 355 15.54 -25.65 -4.29
CA ASP A 355 16.00 -25.96 -5.65
C ASP A 355 17.09 -24.95 -6.08
N MET A 356 16.95 -23.65 -5.74
CA MET A 356 17.98 -22.64 -6.00
C MET A 356 19.26 -22.91 -5.19
N GLU A 357 19.16 -23.18 -3.90
CA GLU A 357 20.31 -23.54 -3.06
C GLU A 357 20.99 -24.82 -3.54
N ASN A 358 20.24 -25.84 -3.96
CA ASN A 358 20.83 -27.05 -4.51
C ASN A 358 21.50 -26.81 -5.88
N GLN A 359 20.93 -25.91 -6.70
CA GLN A 359 21.46 -25.59 -8.02
C GLN A 359 22.70 -24.68 -7.96
N TYR A 360 22.74 -23.75 -7.01
CA TYR A 360 23.77 -22.69 -6.94
C TYR A 360 24.66 -22.76 -5.68
N GLY A 361 24.27 -23.49 -4.64
CA GLY A 361 25.03 -23.69 -3.38
C GLY A 361 26.25 -24.61 -3.50
N GLY A 362 26.66 -24.95 -4.72
CA GLY A 362 27.91 -25.65 -5.03
C GLY A 362 29.15 -24.77 -4.87
N LYS A 363 29.44 -24.35 -3.63
CA LYS A 363 30.68 -23.81 -3.01
C LYS A 363 31.76 -23.02 -3.77
N ASN A 364 31.83 -22.85 -5.10
CA ASN A 364 33.03 -22.26 -5.73
C ASN A 364 32.85 -21.51 -7.06
N THR A 365 31.64 -21.18 -7.51
CA THR A 365 31.46 -20.41 -8.76
C THR A 365 30.69 -19.12 -8.52
N SER A 366 31.46 -18.03 -8.55
CA SER A 366 31.06 -16.62 -8.62
C SER A 366 29.67 -16.43 -9.24
N MET A 367 28.72 -16.18 -8.35
CA MET A 367 27.34 -15.76 -8.56
C MET A 367 27.27 -14.43 -9.33
N THR A 368 26.47 -14.35 -10.39
CA THR A 368 25.98 -13.06 -10.97
C THR A 368 24.62 -13.18 -11.67
N ALA A 369 24.15 -14.38 -12.04
CA ALA A 369 22.89 -14.52 -12.80
C ALA A 369 21.69 -15.10 -12.01
N ALA A 370 21.91 -15.66 -10.81
CA ALA A 370 20.84 -16.21 -9.96
C ALA A 370 20.88 -15.70 -8.51
N ALA A 371 21.95 -15.02 -8.12
CA ALA A 371 22.07 -14.38 -6.80
C ALA A 371 21.32 -13.05 -6.70
N THR A 372 20.81 -12.54 -7.81
CA THR A 372 19.96 -11.34 -7.81
C THR A 372 18.61 -11.56 -7.12
N PHE A 373 18.27 -12.81 -6.78
CA PHE A 373 17.02 -13.13 -6.09
C PHE A 373 17.16 -13.45 -4.61
N ALA A 374 18.38 -13.65 -4.11
CA ALA A 374 18.73 -13.66 -2.69
C ALA A 374 20.02 -12.85 -2.53
N SER A 375 19.84 -11.54 -2.40
CA SER A 375 20.73 -10.76 -1.57
C SER A 375 20.63 -11.37 -0.16
N SER A 376 21.69 -12.02 0.32
CA SER A 376 21.77 -12.53 1.70
C SER A 376 21.80 -11.39 2.73
N GLU A 377 21.71 -10.13 2.29
CA GLU A 377 21.49 -8.95 3.12
C GLU A 377 19.98 -8.69 3.32
N ASP A 378 19.09 -9.13 2.42
CA ASP A 378 17.65 -8.88 2.48
C ASP A 378 16.86 -9.88 3.33
N ASP A 379 17.34 -11.13 3.51
CA ASP A 379 16.66 -12.11 4.37
C ASP A 379 16.79 -11.74 5.86
N ASP A 380 17.90 -11.11 6.26
CA ASP A 380 18.05 -10.53 7.59
C ASP A 380 17.14 -9.31 7.76
N GLN A 381 16.93 -8.49 6.71
CA GLN A 381 15.94 -7.42 6.74
C GLN A 381 14.51 -7.95 6.82
N ASP A 382 14.13 -8.99 6.07
CA ASP A 382 12.77 -9.55 6.10
C ASP A 382 12.47 -10.29 7.43
N ALA A 383 13.47 -10.95 8.01
CA ALA A 383 13.39 -11.51 9.36
C ALA A 383 13.27 -10.41 10.43
N LYS A 384 14.03 -9.30 10.31
CA LYS A 384 13.91 -8.12 11.19
C LYS A 384 12.58 -7.38 11.00
N ARG A 385 12.04 -7.33 9.79
CA ARG A 385 10.71 -6.75 9.48
C ARG A 385 9.58 -7.50 10.18
N ARG A 386 9.62 -8.84 10.19
CA ARG A 386 8.67 -9.66 10.97
C ARG A 386 8.83 -9.49 12.48
N LYS A 387 10.03 -9.15 12.96
CA LYS A 387 10.32 -8.90 14.38
C LYS A 387 9.81 -7.54 14.85
N LEU A 388 9.96 -6.48 14.04
CA LEU A 388 9.39 -5.16 14.34
C LEU A 388 7.85 -5.18 14.42
N ASP A 389 7.19 -5.88 13.51
CA ASP A 389 5.73 -6.06 13.57
C ASP A 389 5.30 -6.88 14.80
N MET A 390 6.13 -7.84 15.25
CA MET A 390 5.91 -8.56 16.50
C MET A 390 6.10 -7.67 17.74
N ASP A 391 7.14 -6.84 17.76
CA ASP A 391 7.42 -5.93 18.88
C ASP A 391 6.34 -4.84 18.99
N GLU A 392 5.84 -4.30 17.87
CA GLU A 392 4.71 -3.35 17.86
C GLU A 392 3.41 -4.01 18.33
N MET A 393 3.17 -5.28 17.96
CA MET A 393 2.04 -6.06 18.46
C MET A 393 2.16 -6.37 19.96
N ASP A 394 3.37 -6.65 20.46
CA ASP A 394 3.66 -6.90 21.88
C ASP A 394 3.54 -5.62 22.72
N GLU A 395 3.93 -4.46 22.20
CA GLU A 395 3.68 -3.16 22.82
C GLU A 395 2.18 -2.83 22.89
N GLU A 396 1.41 -3.11 21.84
CA GLU A 396 -0.04 -2.93 21.84
C GLU A 396 -0.72 -3.87 22.86
N GLN A 397 -0.24 -5.11 22.99
CA GLN A 397 -0.71 -6.05 24.00
C GLN A 397 -0.32 -5.62 25.43
N ARG A 398 0.90 -5.12 25.64
CA ARG A 398 1.31 -4.55 26.94
C ARG A 398 0.47 -3.34 27.33
N PHE A 399 0.19 -2.45 26.38
CA PHE A 399 -0.67 -1.30 26.61
C PHE A 399 -2.11 -1.71 26.93
N LYS A 400 -2.67 -2.69 26.22
CA LYS A 400 -4.00 -3.26 26.54
C LYS A 400 -4.03 -3.89 27.94
N LYS A 401 -2.94 -4.56 28.34
CA LYS A 401 -2.80 -5.15 29.66
C LYS A 401 -2.68 -4.10 30.77
N GLU A 402 -1.88 -3.05 30.57
CA GLU A 402 -1.78 -1.92 31.51
C GLU A 402 -3.12 -1.18 31.66
N LEU A 403 -3.89 -1.03 30.57
CA LEU A 403 -5.24 -0.47 30.63
C LEU A 403 -6.19 -1.35 31.45
N ALA A 404 -6.16 -2.67 31.23
CA ALA A 404 -6.95 -3.62 32.00
C ALA A 404 -6.58 -3.59 33.49
N ASP A 405 -5.29 -3.54 33.82
CA ASP A 405 -4.79 -3.47 35.20
C ASP A 405 -5.15 -2.13 35.89
N SER A 406 -5.33 -1.05 35.11
CA SER A 406 -5.81 0.24 35.61
C SER A 406 -7.33 0.34 35.81
N GLY A 407 -8.07 -0.74 35.51
CA GLY A 407 -9.54 -0.79 35.65
C GLY A 407 -10.29 0.06 34.61
N VAL A 408 -9.63 0.43 33.51
CA VAL A 408 -10.22 1.18 32.40
C VAL A 408 -10.73 0.17 31.37
N GLU A 409 -12.03 -0.04 31.34
CA GLU A 409 -12.69 -0.92 30.38
C GLU A 409 -12.73 -0.25 28.99
N LEU A 410 -11.94 -0.76 28.05
CA LEU A 410 -11.99 -0.35 26.65
C LEU A 410 -13.29 -0.87 26.03
N LEU A 411 -14.23 0.04 25.77
CA LEU A 411 -15.41 -0.25 24.95
C LEU A 411 -14.96 -0.50 23.50
N ASP A 412 -15.00 -1.76 23.08
CA ASP A 412 -14.70 -2.17 21.72
C ASP A 412 -15.81 -1.69 20.77
N ALA A 413 -15.54 -0.59 20.07
CA ALA A 413 -16.47 0.02 19.13
C ALA A 413 -16.71 -0.84 17.87
N SER A 414 -16.00 -1.96 17.69
CA SER A 414 -16.14 -2.82 16.51
C SER A 414 -17.34 -3.78 16.58
N ASN A 415 -17.81 -4.15 17.78
CA ASN A 415 -18.90 -5.12 17.93
C ASN A 415 -20.31 -4.53 17.78
N ASP A 416 -20.48 -3.20 17.81
CA ASP A 416 -21.80 -2.55 17.66
C ASP A 416 -22.15 -2.15 16.22
N VAL A 417 -21.22 -2.31 15.26
CA VAL A 417 -21.41 -1.80 13.89
C VAL A 417 -22.08 -2.82 12.95
N HIS A 418 -22.20 -4.10 13.34
CA HIS A 418 -22.65 -5.15 12.42
C HIS A 418 -24.11 -5.61 12.48
N MET A 419 -24.99 -4.99 13.28
CA MET A 419 -26.39 -5.46 13.35
C MET A 419 -27.49 -4.62 12.69
N HIS A 420 -27.25 -3.41 12.17
CA HIS A 420 -28.33 -2.67 11.50
C HIS A 420 -27.85 -1.66 10.45
N ASN A 421 -27.64 -2.03 9.18
CA ASN A 421 -27.66 -0.97 8.14
C ASN A 421 -27.85 -1.28 6.64
N ASP A 422 -28.69 -2.24 6.22
CA ASP A 422 -29.07 -2.34 4.80
C ASP A 422 -30.55 -2.07 4.49
N ALA A 423 -31.44 -2.15 5.49
CA ALA A 423 -32.86 -1.88 5.27
C ALA A 423 -33.27 -0.39 5.45
N ALA A 424 -32.54 0.38 6.26
CA ALA A 424 -32.95 1.75 6.63
C ALA A 424 -32.53 2.84 5.62
N LYS A 425 -31.53 2.58 4.76
CA LYS A 425 -31.06 3.56 3.77
C LYS A 425 -31.98 3.73 2.56
N ARG A 426 -32.89 2.79 2.28
CA ARG A 426 -33.86 2.93 1.17
C ARG A 426 -35.09 3.77 1.51
N THR A 427 -35.43 3.93 2.79
CA THR A 427 -36.67 4.61 3.19
C THR A 427 -36.49 6.11 3.45
N ALA A 428 -35.25 6.56 3.70
CA ALA A 428 -34.97 7.96 4.05
C ALA A 428 -34.77 8.91 2.84
N LEU A 429 -34.70 8.39 1.61
CA LEU A 429 -34.48 9.19 0.40
C LEU A 429 -35.77 9.53 -0.37
N GLN A 430 -36.94 9.15 0.16
CA GLN A 430 -38.23 9.31 -0.54
C GLN A 430 -39.19 10.32 0.12
N ASP A 431 -38.78 11.03 1.18
CA ASP A 431 -39.70 11.82 2.02
C ASP A 431 -39.30 13.30 2.20
N ASN A 432 -38.65 13.91 1.20
CA ASN A 432 -38.36 15.36 1.20
C ASN A 432 -38.53 15.99 -0.19
N VAL A 433 -39.75 15.91 -0.74
CA VAL A 433 -40.19 16.77 -1.84
C VAL A 433 -41.51 17.40 -1.45
N ASP A 434 -41.44 18.68 -1.08
CA ASP A 434 -42.56 19.55 -0.74
C ASP A 434 -43.17 20.14 -2.04
N PRO A 435 -44.42 19.81 -2.43
CA PRO A 435 -45.00 20.27 -3.69
C PRO A 435 -46.06 21.35 -3.46
N GLU A 436 -45.66 22.58 -3.13
CA GLU A 436 -46.55 23.75 -3.21
C GLU A 436 -45.85 24.96 -3.83
N ASN A 437 -45.69 24.97 -5.17
CA ASN A 437 -45.81 26.19 -5.98
C ASN A 437 -45.60 25.90 -7.48
N ALA A 438 -46.69 25.83 -8.24
CA ALA A 438 -46.83 26.44 -9.57
C ALA A 438 -48.16 26.01 -10.22
N LYS A 439 -49.16 26.89 -10.16
CA LYS A 439 -50.29 26.89 -11.08
C LYS A 439 -49.84 27.56 -12.38
N VAL A 440 -49.76 26.81 -13.48
CA VAL A 440 -49.94 27.34 -14.84
C VAL A 440 -50.72 26.31 -15.65
N ALA A 441 -51.81 26.76 -16.25
CA ALA A 441 -52.79 26.00 -17.02
C ALA A 441 -52.32 25.71 -18.46
N ALA A 442 -52.70 24.54 -19.01
CA ALA A 442 -53.30 24.36 -20.35
C ALA A 442 -53.48 22.86 -20.72
N ASP A 443 -54.75 22.47 -20.90
CA ASP A 443 -55.41 21.54 -21.86
C ASP A 443 -54.73 20.25 -22.43
N GLU A 444 -55.35 19.11 -22.06
CA GLU A 444 -55.78 17.90 -22.84
C GLU A 444 -54.80 16.99 -23.66
N PRO A 445 -55.18 15.73 -24.03
CA PRO A 445 -55.81 14.64 -23.26
C PRO A 445 -55.11 13.25 -23.45
N ALA A 446 -55.60 12.25 -22.70
CA ALA A 446 -55.14 10.85 -22.56
C ALA A 446 -55.25 9.95 -23.82
N PRO A 447 -54.68 8.71 -23.79
CA PRO A 447 -55.47 7.51 -23.38
C PRO A 447 -54.65 6.49 -22.53
N SER A 448 -55.19 5.94 -21.43
CA SER A 448 -56.02 4.72 -21.28
C SER A 448 -55.28 3.37 -21.38
N SER A 449 -55.31 2.60 -20.29
CA SER A 449 -55.24 1.12 -20.11
C SER A 449 -54.35 0.83 -18.89
N GLY A 450 -54.74 0.13 -17.81
CA GLY A 450 -55.80 -0.85 -17.60
C GLY A 450 -55.17 -2.16 -17.11
N TRP A 451 -55.81 -2.83 -16.13
CA TRP A 451 -55.54 -4.17 -15.57
C TRP A 451 -54.38 -4.25 -14.54
N GLY A 452 -54.53 -4.82 -13.35
CA GLY A 452 -55.62 -5.57 -12.73
C GLY A 452 -55.20 -6.00 -11.32
N ASP A 453 -56.19 -5.99 -10.43
CA ASP A 453 -56.21 -6.36 -9.02
C ASP A 453 -56.42 -7.89 -8.88
N ILE A 454 -55.82 -8.57 -7.89
CA ILE A 454 -56.31 -9.84 -7.30
C ILE A 454 -55.55 -10.22 -6.00
N SER A 455 -56.28 -10.14 -4.89
CA SER A 455 -56.38 -11.04 -3.70
C SER A 455 -55.33 -12.16 -3.50
N SER A 456 -54.69 -12.31 -2.32
CA SER A 456 -55.21 -12.76 -1.00
C SER A 456 -55.61 -14.26 -0.94
N TRP A 457 -55.45 -14.87 0.25
CA TRP A 457 -55.59 -16.30 0.69
C TRP A 457 -54.32 -17.16 0.51
N GLY A 458 -53.81 -17.94 1.47
CA GLY A 458 -54.26 -18.25 2.83
C GLY A 458 -53.33 -19.30 3.47
N ASP A 459 -53.49 -19.42 4.79
CA ASP A 459 -52.86 -20.30 5.77
C ASP A 459 -53.07 -21.81 5.50
N GLY A 460 -52.14 -22.66 5.96
CA GLY A 460 -52.31 -24.11 5.99
C GLY A 460 -51.02 -24.93 6.09
N GLY A 461 -50.59 -25.28 7.30
CA GLY A 461 -49.52 -26.23 7.55
C GLY A 461 -49.91 -27.70 7.30
N GLN A 462 -48.96 -28.51 6.83
CA GLN A 462 -48.89 -29.95 7.09
C GLN A 462 -47.45 -30.46 7.02
N ALA A 463 -47.15 -31.36 7.97
CA ALA A 463 -45.90 -32.10 8.13
C ALA A 463 -45.64 -33.04 6.95
N TYR A 464 -44.41 -33.07 6.46
CA TYR A 464 -43.95 -34.06 5.50
C TYR A 464 -43.14 -35.15 6.22
N VAL A 465 -43.68 -36.37 6.15
CA VAL A 465 -43.12 -37.62 6.63
C VAL A 465 -42.26 -38.22 5.50
N SER A 466 -41.04 -38.65 5.82
CA SER A 466 -40.15 -39.38 4.91
C SER A 466 -40.75 -40.74 4.49
N PRO A 467 -40.65 -41.14 3.21
CA PRO A 467 -40.94 -42.50 2.80
C PRO A 467 -39.68 -43.37 2.84
N SER A 468 -39.68 -44.35 3.73
CA SER A 468 -38.85 -45.55 3.73
C SER A 468 -39.27 -46.50 2.60
N VAL A 469 -38.30 -46.98 1.81
CA VAL A 469 -38.47 -48.11 0.89
C VAL A 469 -37.74 -49.33 1.46
N ALA A 470 -38.52 -50.32 1.89
CA ALA A 470 -38.14 -51.72 1.94
C ALA A 470 -38.26 -52.31 0.51
N GLY A 471 -37.52 -53.32 0.08
CA GLY A 471 -36.54 -54.15 0.74
C GLY A 471 -35.95 -55.13 -0.29
N VAL A 472 -34.85 -55.78 0.08
CA VAL A 472 -34.42 -57.05 -0.52
C VAL A 472 -34.00 -57.95 0.63
N GLU A 473 -34.76 -59.03 0.79
CA GLU A 473 -34.54 -60.10 1.75
C GLU A 473 -33.37 -60.99 1.33
N GLY A 474 -32.68 -61.52 2.33
CA GLY A 474 -31.86 -62.73 2.20
C GLY A 474 -30.44 -62.56 2.71
N LEU A 475 -30.21 -62.78 4.00
CA LEU A 475 -29.55 -64.00 4.46
C LEU A 475 -29.44 -63.97 5.99
N SER A 476 -30.08 -64.96 6.59
CA SER A 476 -30.05 -65.31 8.00
C SER A 476 -28.69 -65.84 8.45
N ASP A 477 -28.47 -65.69 9.76
CA ASP A 477 -27.68 -66.57 10.65
C ASP A 477 -26.30 -66.05 11.09
N TRP A 478 -25.91 -66.44 12.31
CA TRP A 478 -24.75 -66.06 13.14
C TRP A 478 -24.99 -65.07 14.28
N GLY A 479 -25.90 -65.45 15.17
CA GLY A 479 -25.80 -65.10 16.59
C GLY A 479 -25.39 -66.29 17.44
N LYS A 480 -24.12 -66.37 17.88
CA LYS A 480 -23.71 -67.01 19.15
C LYS A 480 -22.47 -66.34 19.76
N PRO A 481 -22.41 -66.17 21.10
CA PRO A 481 -21.37 -65.40 21.78
C PRO A 481 -20.18 -66.29 22.17
N VAL A 482 -18.95 -65.81 22.02
CA VAL A 482 -17.75 -66.49 22.52
C VAL A 482 -16.77 -65.51 23.19
N ALA A 483 -16.51 -65.83 24.46
CA ALA A 483 -15.30 -65.67 25.26
C ALA A 483 -14.74 -64.27 25.62
N LYS A 484 -14.55 -64.14 26.94
CA LYS A 484 -13.82 -63.12 27.69
C LYS A 484 -12.35 -63.03 27.26
N PRO A 485 -11.73 -61.84 27.20
CA PRO A 485 -10.28 -61.72 27.17
C PRO A 485 -9.68 -61.97 28.57
N VAL A 486 -8.59 -62.72 28.53
CA VAL A 486 -7.78 -63.24 29.63
C VAL A 486 -7.02 -62.10 30.32
N SER A 487 -7.14 -62.05 31.65
CA SER A 487 -6.25 -61.30 32.54
C SER A 487 -4.85 -61.91 32.51
N ALA A 488 -3.86 -61.14 32.05
CA ALA A 488 -2.44 -61.48 32.23
C ALA A 488 -1.92 -60.97 33.59
N PRO A 489 -1.00 -61.68 34.25
CA PRO A 489 -0.65 -61.47 35.64
C PRO A 489 0.53 -60.50 35.80
N TRP A 490 0.39 -59.64 36.80
CA TRP A 490 1.45 -58.81 37.37
C TRP A 490 2.54 -59.70 37.98
N GLY A 491 3.63 -59.87 37.25
CA GLY A 491 4.85 -60.50 37.71
C GLY A 491 5.78 -59.46 38.32
N MET A 492 6.00 -59.60 39.62
CA MET A 492 7.04 -58.90 40.39
C MET A 492 8.44 -59.19 39.84
N ALA A 493 9.26 -58.15 39.74
CA ALA A 493 10.70 -58.27 39.94
C ALA A 493 11.22 -56.96 40.55
N ASP A 494 11.62 -57.06 41.81
CA ASP A 494 12.49 -56.11 42.51
C ASP A 494 13.79 -55.93 41.73
N GLU A 495 14.12 -54.71 41.34
CA GLU A 495 15.53 -54.32 41.26
C GLU A 495 15.72 -52.84 41.61
N LYS A 496 16.54 -52.64 42.63
CA LYS A 496 16.82 -51.38 43.32
C LYS A 496 18.03 -50.74 42.65
N THR A 497 17.83 -49.76 41.79
CA THR A 497 18.92 -48.87 41.33
C THR A 497 18.45 -47.42 41.37
N THR A 498 19.15 -46.67 42.21
CA THR A 498 19.08 -45.24 42.43
C THR A 498 19.64 -44.46 41.24
N GLU A 499 18.81 -43.64 40.60
CA GLU A 499 19.07 -42.26 40.12
C GLU A 499 17.83 -41.73 39.36
N PRO A 500 17.35 -40.49 39.60
CA PRO A 500 16.16 -39.95 38.92
C PRO A 500 16.54 -39.44 37.52
N ALA A 501 16.39 -40.29 36.51
CA ALA A 501 16.42 -39.86 35.12
C ALA A 501 15.11 -39.10 34.81
N ASN A 502 15.25 -37.87 34.29
CA ASN A 502 14.13 -37.10 33.74
C ASN A 502 13.38 -37.96 32.71
N PRO A 503 12.03 -37.99 32.73
CA PRO A 503 11.28 -38.68 31.70
C PRO A 503 11.63 -38.06 30.34
N PRO A 504 11.77 -38.85 29.28
CA PRO A 504 12.03 -38.31 27.95
C PRO A 504 10.85 -37.41 27.52
N ASP A 505 11.10 -36.10 27.49
CA ASP A 505 10.29 -35.13 26.78
C ASP A 505 10.27 -35.53 25.29
N SER A 506 9.18 -36.17 24.81
CA SER A 506 8.73 -36.20 23.41
C SER A 506 7.84 -37.39 23.03
N LEU A 507 6.98 -37.89 23.93
CA LEU A 507 5.75 -38.53 23.44
C LEU A 507 4.70 -37.43 23.28
N SER A 508 4.81 -36.69 22.17
CA SER A 508 3.78 -35.74 21.74
C SER A 508 2.43 -36.46 21.75
N ASN A 509 1.46 -35.88 22.45
CA ASN A 509 0.15 -36.48 22.59
C ASN A 509 -0.49 -36.56 21.20
N PRO A 510 -0.74 -37.76 20.63
CA PRO A 510 -1.28 -37.91 19.28
C PRO A 510 -2.73 -37.43 19.14
N TRP A 511 -3.28 -36.85 20.21
CA TRP A 511 -4.62 -36.26 20.30
C TRP A 511 -4.58 -34.75 20.56
N ASP A 512 -3.39 -34.12 20.54
CA ASP A 512 -3.31 -32.68 20.65
C ASP A 512 -3.84 -32.04 19.35
N GLN A 513 -5.09 -31.54 19.41
CA GLN A 513 -5.76 -30.87 18.29
C GLN A 513 -5.11 -29.54 17.91
N ASN A 514 -4.24 -29.01 18.78
CA ASN A 514 -3.46 -27.82 18.49
C ASN A 514 -2.12 -28.13 17.81
N ASP A 515 -1.71 -29.39 17.74
CA ASP A 515 -0.53 -29.80 16.99
C ASP A 515 -0.85 -29.72 15.48
N PRO A 516 -0.19 -28.83 14.72
CA PRO A 516 -0.42 -28.70 13.28
C PRO A 516 -0.16 -30.01 12.51
N ALA A 517 0.65 -30.93 13.06
CA ALA A 517 0.87 -32.25 12.48
C ALA A 517 -0.33 -33.21 12.62
N ASN A 518 -1.25 -32.94 13.55
CA ASN A 518 -2.45 -33.76 13.81
C ASN A 518 -3.75 -33.13 13.29
N LYS A 519 -3.71 -31.96 12.65
CA LYS A 519 -4.89 -31.46 11.92
C LYS A 519 -5.17 -32.44 10.80
N SER A 520 -6.30 -33.15 10.91
CA SER A 520 -6.65 -34.16 9.94
C SER A 520 -6.73 -33.53 8.55
N ASP A 521 -6.37 -34.27 7.50
CA ASP A 521 -6.56 -33.84 6.10
C ASP A 521 -8.01 -33.42 5.78
N TRP A 522 -8.97 -33.80 6.66
CA TRP A 522 -10.38 -33.41 6.59
C TRP A 522 -10.67 -32.01 7.17
N ASP A 523 -9.80 -31.49 8.04
CA ASP A 523 -9.90 -30.15 8.64
C ASP A 523 -9.12 -29.09 7.84
N ILE A 524 -8.30 -29.51 6.88
CA ILE A 524 -7.76 -28.62 5.86
C ILE A 524 -8.97 -28.19 5.02
N GLY A 525 -9.42 -26.95 5.24
CA GLY A 525 -10.58 -26.36 4.55
C GLY A 525 -10.52 -26.57 3.03
N PRO A 526 -11.63 -26.33 2.32
CA PRO A 526 -11.78 -26.70 0.91
C PRO A 526 -10.55 -26.29 0.12
N LYS A 527 -9.74 -27.29 -0.29
CA LYS A 527 -8.50 -27.08 -1.04
C LYS A 527 -8.83 -26.24 -2.26
N ASP A 528 -7.92 -25.35 -2.64
CA ASP A 528 -8.03 -24.54 -3.86
C ASP A 528 -8.13 -25.48 -5.07
N CYS A 529 -9.35 -25.87 -5.42
CA CYS A 529 -9.62 -26.87 -6.43
C CYS A 529 -10.22 -26.21 -7.67
N LEU A 530 -9.78 -26.64 -8.86
CA LEU A 530 -10.34 -26.17 -10.12
C LEU A 530 -11.83 -26.48 -10.25
N LEU A 531 -12.34 -27.49 -9.54
CA LEU A 531 -13.77 -27.83 -9.52
C LEU A 531 -14.64 -26.67 -9.04
N ALA A 532 -14.16 -25.85 -8.10
CA ALA A 532 -14.91 -24.69 -7.62
C ALA A 532 -15.04 -23.59 -8.68
N VAL A 533 -14.05 -23.46 -9.57
CA VAL A 533 -13.98 -22.40 -10.59
C VAL A 533 -14.60 -22.84 -11.91
N LEU A 534 -14.22 -24.03 -12.38
CA LEU A 534 -14.62 -24.57 -13.69
C LEU A 534 -15.82 -25.52 -13.60
N GLY A 535 -16.15 -26.03 -12.41
CA GLY A 535 -17.07 -27.16 -12.29
C GLY A 535 -16.46 -28.46 -12.85
N PRO A 536 -17.27 -29.50 -13.05
CA PRO A 536 -16.81 -30.75 -13.66
C PRO A 536 -16.30 -30.50 -15.08
N THR A 537 -15.02 -30.76 -15.33
CA THR A 537 -14.37 -30.47 -16.61
C THR A 537 -13.35 -31.56 -16.98
N VAL A 538 -13.09 -31.72 -18.28
CA VAL A 538 -12.03 -32.58 -18.82
C VAL A 538 -10.69 -31.86 -18.93
N PHE A 539 -10.59 -30.61 -18.46
CA PHE A 539 -9.38 -29.79 -18.51
C PHE A 539 -8.09 -30.52 -18.07
N PRO A 540 -8.04 -31.23 -16.92
CA PRO A 540 -6.86 -32.00 -16.51
C PRO A 540 -6.39 -33.08 -17.48
N LEU A 541 -7.30 -33.61 -18.32
CA LEU A 541 -7.03 -34.72 -19.22
C LEU A 541 -6.55 -34.25 -20.59
N VAL A 542 -6.88 -33.02 -20.98
CA VAL A 542 -6.66 -32.51 -22.34
C VAL A 542 -5.64 -31.38 -22.41
N PHE A 543 -5.15 -30.89 -21.26
CA PHE A 543 -4.10 -29.86 -21.15
C PHE A 543 -2.92 -30.33 -20.28
N ASP A 544 -1.73 -29.83 -20.60
CA ASP A 544 -0.51 -29.93 -19.79
C ASP A 544 0.19 -28.56 -19.74
N THR A 545 1.22 -28.43 -18.92
CA THR A 545 2.05 -27.23 -18.81
C THR A 545 3.08 -27.15 -19.94
N GLY A 546 3.20 -25.99 -20.59
CA GLY A 546 4.15 -25.71 -21.66
C GLY A 546 5.40 -24.96 -21.19
N VAL A 547 5.61 -23.76 -21.73
CA VAL A 547 6.69 -22.86 -21.29
C VAL A 547 6.48 -22.42 -19.84
N VAL A 548 7.55 -22.45 -19.06
CA VAL A 548 7.61 -21.88 -17.70
C VAL A 548 8.59 -20.71 -17.73
N GLU A 549 8.07 -19.51 -17.47
CA GLU A 549 8.81 -18.26 -17.56
C GLU A 549 8.73 -17.50 -16.25
N TRP A 550 9.85 -16.96 -15.80
CA TRP A 550 9.90 -15.94 -14.78
C TRP A 550 10.22 -14.59 -15.41
N SER A 551 9.33 -13.61 -15.23
CA SER A 551 9.57 -12.26 -15.74
C SER A 551 8.66 -11.21 -15.12
N THR A 552 9.05 -9.95 -15.29
CA THR A 552 8.18 -8.80 -15.05
C THR A 552 7.44 -8.42 -16.34
N ARG A 553 6.11 -8.40 -16.30
CA ARG A 553 5.26 -8.07 -17.46
C ARG A 553 4.30 -6.94 -17.15
N ARG A 554 4.08 -6.07 -18.13
CA ARG A 554 3.18 -4.92 -18.07
C ARG A 554 1.78 -5.29 -18.55
N ILE A 555 0.76 -4.91 -17.80
CA ILE A 555 -0.65 -5.06 -18.19
C ILE A 555 -0.95 -4.13 -19.37
N VAL A 556 -1.27 -4.69 -20.53
CA VAL A 556 -1.62 -3.93 -21.75
C VAL A 556 -3.11 -3.72 -21.84
N ARG A 557 -3.90 -4.77 -21.59
CA ARG A 557 -5.37 -4.70 -21.57
C ARG A 557 -5.96 -5.82 -20.72
N VAL A 558 -7.20 -5.59 -20.28
CA VAL A 558 -8.00 -6.54 -19.50
C VAL A 558 -9.29 -6.80 -20.27
N GLU A 559 -9.63 -8.06 -20.47
CA GLU A 559 -10.83 -8.50 -21.17
C GLU A 559 -11.73 -9.27 -20.18
N PRO A 560 -13.01 -8.88 -20.03
CA PRO A 560 -13.95 -9.64 -19.22
C PRO A 560 -14.24 -11.02 -19.87
N PRO A 561 -14.83 -11.97 -19.13
CA PRO A 561 -15.27 -13.24 -19.70
C PRO A 561 -16.18 -13.03 -20.92
N ALA A 562 -15.97 -13.84 -21.95
CA ALA A 562 -16.78 -13.79 -23.15
C ALA A 562 -18.19 -14.29 -22.88
N ALA A 563 -19.21 -13.64 -23.46
CA ALA A 563 -20.54 -14.22 -23.49
C ALA A 563 -20.52 -15.44 -24.42
N SER A 564 -20.62 -16.65 -23.87
CA SER A 564 -20.60 -17.86 -24.70
C SER A 564 -21.87 -17.91 -25.56
N THR A 565 -21.68 -17.90 -26.88
CA THR A 565 -22.74 -18.11 -27.87
C THR A 565 -22.39 -19.21 -28.87
N VAL A 566 -21.25 -19.89 -28.65
CA VAL A 566 -20.71 -20.87 -29.60
C VAL A 566 -21.44 -22.20 -29.43
N ASP A 567 -21.92 -22.75 -30.54
CA ASP A 567 -22.44 -24.12 -30.55
C ASP A 567 -21.26 -25.08 -30.33
N LEU A 568 -21.30 -25.80 -29.21
CA LEU A 568 -20.26 -26.77 -28.82
C LEU A 568 -20.29 -28.05 -29.68
N SER A 569 -21.28 -28.21 -30.55
CA SER A 569 -21.41 -29.39 -31.40
C SER A 569 -20.27 -29.50 -32.42
N GLY A 570 -19.53 -30.62 -32.38
CA GLY A 570 -18.43 -30.89 -33.30
C GLY A 570 -17.09 -30.21 -32.96
N LEU A 571 -16.96 -29.61 -31.78
CA LEU A 571 -15.68 -29.18 -31.23
C LEU A 571 -14.93 -30.37 -30.61
N THR A 572 -13.60 -30.35 -30.70
CA THR A 572 -12.72 -31.28 -29.98
C THR A 572 -12.80 -31.03 -28.47
N PRO A 573 -12.44 -32.02 -27.62
CA PRO A 573 -12.45 -31.83 -26.17
C PRO A 573 -11.65 -30.61 -25.70
N SER A 574 -10.49 -30.34 -26.30
CA SER A 574 -9.69 -29.14 -26.00
C SER A 574 -10.41 -27.85 -26.41
N GLU A 575 -11.00 -27.78 -27.61
CA GLU A 575 -11.78 -26.61 -28.06
C GLU A 575 -12.99 -26.33 -27.15
N VAL A 576 -13.69 -27.38 -26.68
CA VAL A 576 -14.81 -27.22 -25.74
C VAL A 576 -14.32 -26.62 -24.42
N VAL A 577 -13.18 -27.07 -23.92
CA VAL A 577 -12.60 -26.55 -22.69
C VAL A 577 -12.08 -25.13 -22.88
N GLU A 578 -11.47 -24.78 -24.02
CA GLU A 578 -11.07 -23.38 -24.30
C GLU A 578 -12.27 -22.43 -24.32
N GLU A 579 -13.38 -22.84 -24.94
CA GLU A 579 -14.62 -22.05 -24.93
C GLU A 579 -15.16 -21.88 -23.50
N ASP A 580 -15.12 -22.93 -22.68
CA ASP A 580 -15.54 -22.86 -21.27
C ASP A 580 -14.61 -21.95 -20.44
N LEU A 581 -13.29 -22.01 -20.65
CA LEU A 581 -12.33 -21.09 -20.03
C LEU A 581 -12.61 -19.63 -20.44
N ASN A 582 -12.85 -19.37 -21.73
CA ASN A 582 -13.19 -18.05 -22.23
C ASN A 582 -14.50 -17.51 -21.66
N ALA A 583 -15.48 -18.39 -21.42
CA ALA A 583 -16.79 -18.03 -20.91
C ALA A 583 -16.79 -17.72 -19.41
N ARG A 584 -15.87 -18.34 -18.65
CA ARG A 584 -15.83 -18.24 -17.17
C ARG A 584 -14.77 -17.29 -16.65
N LEU A 585 -13.63 -17.20 -17.32
CA LEU A 585 -12.46 -16.48 -16.85
C LEU A 585 -12.24 -15.20 -17.64
N GLY A 586 -11.69 -14.19 -16.96
CA GLY A 586 -11.17 -13.01 -17.62
C GLY A 586 -9.80 -13.26 -18.22
N LYS A 587 -9.40 -12.38 -19.14
CA LYS A 587 -8.08 -12.44 -19.79
C LYS A 587 -7.33 -11.16 -19.54
N VAL A 588 -6.06 -11.30 -19.18
CA VAL A 588 -5.14 -10.18 -18.99
C VAL A 588 -4.03 -10.33 -20.01
N VAL A 589 -3.99 -9.43 -20.99
CA VAL A 589 -2.93 -9.43 -22.00
C VAL A 589 -1.77 -8.61 -21.47
N MET A 590 -0.60 -9.23 -21.42
CA MET A 590 0.58 -8.68 -20.78
C MET A 590 1.78 -8.70 -21.73
N ALA A 591 2.40 -7.53 -21.89
CA ALA A 591 3.63 -7.37 -22.67
C ALA A 591 4.86 -7.44 -21.76
N PRO A 592 6.03 -7.81 -22.28
CA PRO A 592 7.28 -7.70 -21.56
C PRO A 592 7.54 -6.26 -21.06
N TRP A 593 8.06 -6.09 -19.85
CA TRP A 593 8.38 -4.78 -19.29
C TRP A 593 9.63 -4.15 -19.94
N PRO A 594 9.60 -2.88 -20.39
CA PRO A 594 10.75 -2.31 -21.09
C PRO A 594 11.92 -1.99 -20.14
N GLY A 595 13.16 -2.20 -20.61
CA GLY A 595 14.37 -1.69 -19.96
C GLY A 595 14.83 -2.49 -18.75
N TRP A 596 15.13 -3.77 -18.98
CA TRP A 596 15.64 -4.75 -18.01
C TRP A 596 17.13 -4.55 -17.68
N ASP A 597 17.55 -5.12 -16.55
CA ASP A 597 18.96 -5.27 -16.14
C ASP A 597 19.75 -3.94 -16.18
N LYS A 598 19.12 -2.84 -15.75
CA LYS A 598 19.80 -1.53 -15.74
C LYS A 598 21.00 -1.50 -14.79
N HIS A 599 20.90 -2.24 -13.70
CA HIS A 599 21.93 -2.46 -12.69
C HIS A 599 21.76 -3.85 -12.09
N GLU A 600 22.76 -4.28 -11.31
CA GLU A 600 22.79 -5.62 -10.72
C GLU A 600 21.60 -5.87 -9.80
N LYS A 601 21.21 -4.92 -8.95
CA LYS A 601 20.06 -5.02 -8.04
C LYS A 601 18.72 -4.59 -8.67
N SER A 602 18.56 -4.71 -9.99
CA SER A 602 17.36 -4.25 -10.68
C SER A 602 16.15 -5.12 -10.34
N ASP A 603 15.04 -4.46 -10.00
CA ASP A 603 13.74 -5.09 -9.75
C ASP A 603 13.17 -5.74 -11.02
N ILE A 604 13.60 -5.23 -12.17
CA ILE A 604 13.16 -5.65 -13.49
C ILE A 604 14.30 -6.43 -14.14
N THR A 605 14.31 -7.72 -13.87
CA THR A 605 15.27 -8.64 -14.48
C THR A 605 14.80 -9.11 -15.86
N ARG A 606 15.76 -9.43 -16.72
CA ARG A 606 15.48 -10.07 -18.01
C ARG A 606 14.68 -11.37 -17.81
N PRO A 607 13.69 -11.68 -18.67
CA PRO A 607 12.92 -12.91 -18.58
C PRO A 607 13.81 -14.17 -18.54
N VAL A 608 13.55 -15.06 -17.58
CA VAL A 608 14.26 -16.32 -17.36
C VAL A 608 13.33 -17.50 -17.64
N ILE A 609 13.74 -18.44 -18.47
CA ILE A 609 13.01 -19.69 -18.69
C ILE A 609 13.47 -20.74 -17.68
N LEU A 610 12.54 -21.30 -16.92
CA LEU A 610 12.87 -22.22 -15.82
C LEU A 610 13.11 -23.65 -16.35
N PRO A 611 13.92 -24.48 -15.65
CA PRO A 611 14.26 -25.83 -16.09
C PRO A 611 13.07 -26.78 -16.30
N LYS A 612 11.95 -26.53 -15.60
CA LYS A 612 10.71 -27.30 -15.71
C LYS A 612 9.88 -26.96 -16.97
N SER A 613 10.36 -26.03 -17.80
CA SER A 613 9.73 -25.64 -19.07
C SER A 613 9.77 -26.78 -20.10
N LYS A 614 8.63 -27.09 -20.72
CA LYS A 614 8.50 -28.12 -21.78
C LYS A 614 8.34 -27.52 -23.19
N GLY A 615 8.06 -26.23 -23.29
CA GLY A 615 7.75 -25.56 -24.56
C GLY A 615 8.98 -25.09 -25.34
N LYS A 616 8.82 -24.87 -26.66
CA LYS A 616 9.88 -24.29 -27.50
C LYS A 616 10.00 -22.79 -27.20
N VAL A 617 11.21 -22.34 -26.90
CA VAL A 617 11.53 -20.93 -26.64
C VAL A 617 12.61 -20.48 -27.63
N ILE A 618 12.49 -19.26 -28.14
CA ILE A 618 13.57 -18.58 -28.88
C ILE A 618 14.23 -17.59 -27.93
N MET A 619 15.54 -17.72 -27.70
CA MET A 619 16.29 -16.73 -26.92
C MET A 619 16.87 -15.66 -27.85
N PRO A 620 16.94 -14.39 -27.40
CA PRO A 620 17.61 -13.33 -28.13
C PRO A 620 19.09 -13.68 -28.35
N GLY A 621 19.51 -13.82 -29.61
CA GLY A 621 20.87 -14.19 -30.00
C GLY A 621 21.00 -15.57 -30.63
N ASP A 622 20.00 -16.44 -30.47
CA ASP A 622 19.95 -17.68 -31.23
C ASP A 622 19.67 -17.32 -32.69
N ALA A 623 20.62 -17.65 -33.59
CA ALA A 623 20.45 -17.46 -35.02
C ALA A 623 19.11 -18.07 -35.44
N GLN A 624 18.24 -17.27 -36.08
CA GLN A 624 16.87 -17.64 -36.49
C GLN A 624 16.82 -19.13 -36.82
N ALA A 625 16.31 -19.92 -35.88
CA ALA A 625 16.17 -21.35 -36.09
C ALA A 625 15.27 -21.50 -37.30
N ASP A 626 15.79 -22.18 -38.32
CA ASP A 626 15.16 -22.40 -39.61
C ASP A 626 13.67 -22.73 -39.38
N GLU A 627 12.74 -21.89 -39.87
CA GLU A 627 11.28 -21.98 -39.65
C GLU A 627 10.65 -23.28 -40.21
N SER A 628 11.47 -24.23 -40.65
CA SER A 628 11.11 -25.42 -41.42
C SER A 628 10.71 -26.63 -40.58
N SER A 629 10.79 -26.59 -39.23
CA SER A 629 10.56 -27.78 -38.39
C SER A 629 9.55 -27.59 -37.22
N GLY A 630 8.30 -27.31 -37.59
CA GLY A 630 7.12 -27.52 -36.72
C GLY A 630 6.20 -26.32 -36.59
N ASN A 631 4.89 -26.56 -36.63
CA ASN A 631 3.84 -25.53 -36.74
C ASN A 631 3.60 -24.68 -35.48
N VAL A 632 4.21 -25.01 -34.34
CA VAL A 632 4.05 -24.22 -33.10
C VAL A 632 5.11 -23.12 -33.08
N LYS A 633 4.66 -21.86 -33.19
CA LYS A 633 5.53 -20.69 -33.01
C LYS A 633 6.19 -20.80 -31.64
N ALA A 634 7.51 -20.86 -31.61
CA ALA A 634 8.26 -20.84 -30.36
C ALA A 634 8.08 -19.49 -29.67
N HIS A 635 7.98 -19.52 -28.35
CA HIS A 635 7.73 -18.35 -27.51
C HIS A 635 8.99 -17.50 -27.40
N ASN A 636 8.88 -16.20 -27.66
CA ASN A 636 9.93 -15.23 -27.39
C ASN A 636 9.59 -14.43 -26.12
N PRO A 637 10.22 -14.70 -24.97
CA PRO A 637 9.85 -14.07 -23.71
C PRO A 637 10.12 -12.56 -23.67
N VAL A 638 10.97 -12.03 -24.56
CA VAL A 638 11.34 -10.60 -24.62
C VAL A 638 10.40 -9.78 -25.50
N GLU A 639 9.71 -10.42 -26.45
CA GLU A 639 8.88 -9.72 -27.44
C GLU A 639 7.39 -10.11 -27.35
N ASP A 640 7.10 -11.38 -27.07
CA ASP A 640 5.75 -11.90 -27.17
C ASP A 640 4.89 -11.46 -25.97
N GLU A 641 3.67 -11.06 -26.28
CA GLU A 641 2.60 -10.86 -25.30
C GLU A 641 2.06 -12.21 -24.83
N ILE A 642 1.70 -12.29 -23.55
CA ILE A 642 1.01 -13.47 -22.99
C ILE A 642 -0.41 -13.11 -22.60
N THR A 643 -1.32 -14.08 -22.68
CA THR A 643 -2.71 -13.93 -22.25
C THR A 643 -2.94 -14.76 -20.99
N VAL A 644 -2.99 -14.10 -19.84
CA VAL A 644 -3.15 -14.73 -18.54
C VAL A 644 -4.62 -14.85 -18.19
N LEU A 645 -5.07 -16.05 -17.82
CA LEU A 645 -6.42 -16.30 -17.34
C LEU A 645 -6.53 -15.94 -15.86
N VAL A 646 -7.54 -15.14 -15.51
CA VAL A 646 -7.75 -14.63 -14.15
C VAL A 646 -9.24 -14.73 -13.80
N ASP A 647 -9.54 -14.97 -12.52
CA ASP A 647 -10.89 -14.89 -11.98
C ASP A 647 -11.54 -13.53 -12.29
N PRO A 648 -12.80 -13.48 -12.77
CA PRO A 648 -13.54 -12.23 -12.98
C PRO A 648 -13.47 -11.24 -11.82
N ALA A 649 -13.48 -11.72 -10.57
CA ALA A 649 -13.41 -10.88 -9.36
C ALA A 649 -12.03 -10.25 -9.08
N GLY A 650 -11.02 -10.59 -9.88
CA GLY A 650 -9.70 -9.96 -9.86
C GLY A 650 -9.54 -8.87 -10.93
N LEU A 651 -10.33 -8.88 -11.99
CA LEU A 651 -10.13 -8.01 -13.16
C LEU A 651 -10.35 -6.53 -12.86
N ASP A 652 -11.29 -6.21 -11.98
CA ASP A 652 -11.63 -4.85 -11.55
C ASP A 652 -10.53 -4.19 -10.70
N LYS A 653 -9.63 -4.99 -10.14
CA LYS A 653 -8.49 -4.53 -9.32
C LYS A 653 -7.26 -4.22 -10.17
N LEU A 654 -7.19 -4.74 -11.39
CA LEU A 654 -6.04 -4.57 -12.28
C LEU A 654 -6.06 -3.19 -12.94
N VAL A 655 -4.90 -2.53 -12.98
CA VAL A 655 -4.74 -1.23 -13.63
C VAL A 655 -3.82 -1.38 -14.83
N ILE A 656 -4.31 -0.94 -16.01
CA ILE A 656 -3.53 -0.95 -17.25
C ILE A 656 -2.27 -0.10 -17.09
N GLY A 657 -1.13 -0.64 -17.52
CA GLY A 657 0.18 -0.01 -17.42
C GLY A 657 1.00 -0.47 -16.22
N MET A 658 0.39 -1.03 -15.18
CA MET A 658 1.13 -1.58 -14.03
C MET A 658 1.86 -2.89 -14.41
N GLY A 659 2.92 -3.19 -13.66
CA GLY A 659 3.79 -4.35 -13.86
C GLY A 659 3.53 -5.43 -12.83
N LEU A 660 3.58 -6.68 -13.24
CA LEU A 660 3.54 -7.84 -12.36
C LEU A 660 4.81 -8.66 -12.60
N GLY A 661 5.61 -8.85 -11.56
CA GLY A 661 6.70 -9.83 -11.53
C GLY A 661 6.15 -11.16 -11.04
N ALA A 662 6.24 -12.21 -11.84
CA ALA A 662 5.68 -13.50 -11.49
C ALA A 662 6.32 -14.67 -12.26
N THR A 663 5.99 -15.89 -11.84
CA THR A 663 6.19 -17.11 -12.62
C THR A 663 4.93 -17.41 -13.43
N TRP A 664 5.09 -17.35 -14.75
CA TRP A 664 4.08 -17.56 -15.77
C TRP A 664 4.19 -18.96 -16.35
N ILE A 665 3.07 -19.66 -16.45
CA ILE A 665 3.02 -21.02 -17.00
C ILE A 665 2.04 -21.08 -18.14
N GLN A 666 2.53 -21.50 -19.30
CA GLN A 666 1.72 -21.72 -20.48
C GLN A 666 0.85 -22.97 -20.31
N ILE A 667 -0.41 -22.87 -20.73
CA ILE A 667 -1.37 -23.96 -20.80
C ILE A 667 -1.38 -24.47 -22.25
N VAL A 668 -1.05 -25.75 -22.46
CA VAL A 668 -0.89 -26.34 -23.80
C VAL A 668 -1.79 -27.57 -23.97
N PRO A 669 -2.60 -27.65 -25.04
CA PRO A 669 -3.38 -28.85 -25.34
C PRO A 669 -2.49 -30.09 -25.53
N GLN A 670 -2.89 -31.25 -25.00
CA GLN A 670 -2.18 -32.52 -25.20
C GLN A 670 -2.45 -33.11 -26.60
N ASP A 671 -3.65 -32.90 -27.12
CA ASP A 671 -4.12 -33.49 -28.38
C ASP A 671 -3.84 -32.59 -29.59
N GLU A 672 -2.58 -32.23 -29.83
CA GLU A 672 -2.17 -31.60 -31.11
C GLU A 672 -2.19 -32.64 -32.25
N THR A 673 -3.38 -33.16 -32.58
CA THR A 673 -3.57 -33.89 -33.83
C THR A 673 -3.51 -32.91 -35.00
N GLU A 674 -2.93 -33.35 -36.13
CA GLU A 674 -2.77 -32.57 -37.37
C GLU A 674 -4.06 -31.84 -37.85
N ALA A 675 -5.24 -32.30 -37.43
CA ALA A 675 -6.53 -31.72 -37.80
C ALA A 675 -6.85 -30.36 -37.13
N ALA A 676 -6.33 -30.09 -35.92
CA ALA A 676 -6.54 -28.83 -35.21
C ALA A 676 -5.82 -27.63 -35.88
N LYS A 677 -4.91 -27.89 -36.82
CA LYS A 677 -4.04 -26.90 -37.48
C LYS A 677 -4.77 -25.91 -38.41
N ARG A 678 -6.05 -26.11 -38.71
CA ARG A 678 -6.80 -25.30 -39.70
C ARG A 678 -7.69 -24.21 -39.11
N ARG A 679 -7.96 -24.22 -37.80
CA ARG A 679 -8.75 -23.17 -37.14
C ARG A 679 -7.80 -22.17 -36.47
N SER A 680 -8.25 -20.92 -36.31
CA SER A 680 -7.41 -19.83 -35.77
C SER A 680 -6.66 -20.30 -34.52
N ARG A 681 -5.37 -19.97 -34.43
CA ARG A 681 -4.43 -20.47 -33.41
C ARG A 681 -5.14 -20.63 -32.06
N PRO A 682 -5.18 -21.87 -31.48
CA PRO A 682 -5.74 -22.07 -30.16
C PRO A 682 -5.09 -21.08 -29.18
N GLY A 683 -5.90 -20.53 -28.29
CA GLY A 683 -5.46 -19.46 -27.40
C GLY A 683 -4.29 -19.94 -26.56
N GLN A 684 -3.10 -19.35 -26.74
CA GLN A 684 -1.96 -19.62 -25.88
C GLN A 684 -2.23 -18.94 -24.53
N TYR A 685 -3.00 -19.62 -23.69
CA TYR A 685 -3.35 -19.17 -22.36
C TYR A 685 -2.21 -19.43 -21.39
N TRP A 686 -2.14 -18.57 -20.38
CA TRP A 686 -1.18 -18.66 -19.30
C TRP A 686 -1.91 -18.56 -17.97
N TYR A 687 -1.30 -19.08 -16.92
CA TYR A 687 -1.69 -18.74 -15.56
C TYR A 687 -0.48 -18.27 -14.76
N MET A 688 -0.76 -17.49 -13.72
CA MET A 688 0.25 -17.02 -12.76
C MET A 688 0.36 -18.03 -11.63
N GLU A 689 1.52 -18.64 -11.43
CA GLU A 689 1.71 -19.58 -10.32
C GLU A 689 2.06 -18.87 -9.01
N GLN A 690 3.06 -17.99 -9.08
CA GLN A 690 3.58 -17.24 -7.94
C GLN A 690 3.78 -15.79 -8.37
N MET A 691 3.28 -14.86 -7.55
CA MET A 691 3.51 -13.43 -7.72
C MET A 691 4.66 -13.00 -6.80
N MET A 692 5.63 -12.30 -7.37
CA MET A 692 6.81 -11.80 -6.64
C MET A 692 6.63 -10.35 -6.23
N HIS A 693 6.18 -9.50 -7.16
CA HIS A 693 6.00 -8.08 -6.91
C HIS A 693 4.98 -7.46 -7.86
N VAL A 694 4.42 -6.32 -7.44
CA VAL A 694 3.53 -5.47 -8.24
C VAL A 694 4.16 -4.10 -8.35
N LEU A 695 4.49 -3.69 -9.58
CA LEU A 695 5.15 -2.41 -9.86
C LEU A 695 4.14 -1.39 -10.41
N PRO A 696 4.18 -0.14 -9.95
CA PRO A 696 3.39 0.92 -10.58
C PRO A 696 3.86 1.20 -12.01
N SER A 697 3.00 1.78 -12.86
CA SER A 697 3.33 2.08 -14.27
C SER A 697 4.49 3.07 -14.44
N PHE A 698 4.74 3.89 -13.42
CA PHE A 698 5.82 4.87 -13.35
C PHE A 698 7.07 4.36 -12.62
N HIS A 699 7.14 3.05 -12.31
CA HIS A 699 8.27 2.47 -11.59
C HIS A 699 9.60 2.89 -12.21
N THR A 700 10.42 3.51 -11.38
CA THR A 700 11.75 4.02 -11.70
C THR A 700 12.68 3.58 -10.58
N GLU A 701 13.81 3.01 -10.94
CA GLU A 701 14.83 2.57 -9.99
C GLU A 701 15.78 3.73 -9.67
N ALA A 702 16.39 3.68 -8.47
CA ALA A 702 17.20 4.76 -7.91
C ALA A 702 18.58 4.89 -8.56
#